data_AF-Q8YQK8-F1
#
_entry.id   AF-Q8YQK8-F1
#
_cell.length_a   1.000
_cell.length_b   1.000
_cell.length_c   1.000
_cell.angle_alpha   90.00
_cell.angle_beta   90.00
_cell.angle_gamma   90.00
#
_symmetry.space_group_name_H-M   'P 1'
#
loop_
_entity.id
_entity.type
_entity.pdbx_description
1 polymer ?
#
loop_
_entity_poly.entity_id
_entity_poly.type
_entity_poly.pdbx_seq_one_letter_code
_entity_poly.pdbx_strand_id
1 'polypeptide(L)'
;MTLDNAGNTLTTAKKLSVSSNIQTFADRVDSTDPNDFYSFSLSARSSLNIAVDGLSANADLQLIRDTNSNGLVDSGEVISGSNKTGRSSESIRRTLDAGNYFIRVYSNTGDTNYNLKVFENFAPTALEFKLNDSSLKATDTLSINSGWVSDSNGVSDLSKVDFRIQRANGSWIDVADATKFTVDPNNTNKASFSHNLSLNSLNLAAGAYTLQGIAYDKTGATSNTVRLGLTIENPELTLTNAKKITLSAKTQTFADRVDSTNINDFYSFSLSARGNLNLVVDGLSANADVQIIRDSNSNGLFDGGEVVTGAYKTGSGSESIRRTLDAGNYFIRVYSQSGNTNYNLKVFENFAPTALDFKLNNTSLKPTDTLSINSAWVSDSNGASDLSKVDFRIQRADGSWINVADTTKFTPDSSNANKASFSYSLSLSSLNLAVGTYTLQGIAYDKTGAASNTVNQTFTVTTTPTTTTPITTTPTTVQDWFSQNLLDQQLITLTRNLASDGNLSRQDMLDIFRNVQDDSKVDANEVKDLRTLVGASTRFSMQDPVKWLSTQVANGAFVDMAASNFESSLVGRWFLGTIAPTPVFNGKTLTYTTVTGNLFGSASEARIGDIDQGGLGDCAFLAALGATFGRQFNDAGNTSSSVINSMITDNGDNTYTMRFYQNGVAEYVTVDRRIATSISAKRNDGVIWVALVEKAYAQWREWRENTPGYNLIGNGDTLNRPLGFITGQASTYVSSSSTNLYSAIETALANGRAVATARISSTDSLAIGGHAYSVTNVYTNSSGEKRFVVRNPWGVDGRSVRGANDGFIDVSLDEFKQSFNYGVSIVSA
;
A
#
# COMPACT_ATOMS: atom_id res chain seq x y z
N MET A 1 50.40 -19.06 37.68
CA MET A 1 49.16 -18.84 38.42
C MET A 1 48.89 -17.35 38.40
N THR A 2 47.77 -16.95 37.83
CA THR A 2 47.19 -15.61 38.03
C THR A 2 46.94 -15.45 39.52
N LEU A 3 47.35 -14.30 40.07
CA LEU A 3 47.18 -13.97 41.49
C LEU A 3 45.70 -13.62 41.72
N ASP A 4 45.05 -14.22 42.71
CA ASP A 4 43.73 -13.81 43.20
C ASP A 4 43.89 -12.48 43.96
N ASN A 5 43.15 -11.46 43.53
CA ASN A 5 43.19 -10.12 44.12
C ASN A 5 41.82 -9.58 44.59
N ALA A 6 40.72 -10.28 44.35
CA ALA A 6 39.37 -9.80 44.64
C ALA A 6 38.69 -10.69 45.69
N GLY A 7 37.84 -10.09 46.52
CA GLY A 7 37.22 -10.81 47.63
C GLY A 7 35.93 -11.53 47.22
N ASN A 8 35.61 -12.63 47.91
CA ASN A 8 34.38 -13.41 47.72
C ASN A 8 33.09 -12.77 48.29
N THR A 9 33.17 -11.60 48.91
CA THR A 9 32.03 -10.90 49.51
C THR A 9 32.06 -9.40 49.21
N LEU A 10 30.92 -8.72 49.33
CA LEU A 10 30.87 -7.25 49.19
C LEU A 10 31.80 -6.54 50.20
N THR A 11 31.94 -7.09 51.41
CA THR A 11 32.80 -6.53 52.46
C THR A 11 34.30 -6.69 52.18
N THR A 12 34.68 -7.66 51.35
CA THR A 12 36.07 -7.93 50.96
C THR A 12 36.38 -7.46 49.54
N ALA A 13 35.43 -6.76 48.89
CA ALA A 13 35.52 -6.35 47.51
C ALA A 13 36.74 -5.45 47.24
N LYS A 14 37.45 -5.73 46.15
CA LYS A 14 38.60 -4.91 45.72
C LYS A 14 38.12 -3.54 45.25
N LYS A 15 38.62 -2.49 45.88
CA LYS A 15 38.26 -1.11 45.52
C LYS A 15 38.92 -0.70 44.20
N LEU A 16 38.10 -0.20 43.27
CA LEU A 16 38.52 0.33 41.97
C LEU A 16 38.42 1.87 41.96
N SER A 17 39.29 2.51 41.20
CA SER A 17 39.24 3.93 40.89
C SER A 17 38.81 4.12 39.44
N VAL A 18 37.50 4.12 39.17
CA VAL A 18 36.98 4.22 37.79
C VAL A 18 37.33 5.60 37.19
N SER A 19 37.56 5.63 35.88
CA SER A 19 37.83 6.83 35.10
C SER A 19 37.38 6.65 33.64
N SER A 20 37.53 7.67 32.82
CA SER A 20 37.23 7.62 31.39
C SER A 20 38.17 6.75 30.56
N ASN A 21 39.34 6.41 31.12
CA ASN A 21 40.26 5.47 30.49
C ASN A 21 39.88 4.04 30.85
N ILE A 22 39.95 3.14 29.87
CA ILE A 22 39.76 1.70 30.08
C ILE A 22 40.81 1.19 31.06
N GLN A 23 40.36 0.73 32.22
CA GLN A 23 41.19 0.02 33.19
C GLN A 23 40.96 -1.47 33.05
N THR A 24 42.04 -2.24 33.07
CA THR A 24 42.00 -3.70 32.92
C THR A 24 42.58 -4.36 34.17
N PHE A 25 41.82 -5.28 34.75
CA PHE A 25 42.20 -6.06 35.93
C PHE A 25 42.15 -7.54 35.58
N ALA A 26 43.27 -8.25 35.73
CA ALA A 26 43.31 -9.70 35.52
C ALA A 26 43.07 -10.42 36.85
N ASP A 27 42.20 -11.43 36.84
CA ASP A 27 41.85 -12.27 38.00
C ASP A 27 41.40 -13.67 37.56
N ARG A 28 40.94 -14.50 38.50
CA ARG A 28 40.48 -15.86 38.24
C ARG A 28 39.37 -16.25 39.23
N VAL A 29 38.29 -16.83 38.69
CA VAL A 29 37.27 -17.54 39.48
C VAL A 29 37.37 -19.06 39.29
N ASP A 30 37.10 -19.82 40.34
CA ASP A 30 37.08 -21.29 40.34
C ASP A 30 36.14 -21.89 41.40
N SER A 31 36.18 -23.21 41.58
CA SER A 31 35.31 -23.92 42.56
C SER A 31 35.59 -23.61 44.04
N THR A 32 36.80 -23.13 44.37
CA THR A 32 37.20 -22.71 45.73
C THR A 32 37.10 -21.20 45.94
N ASP A 33 37.10 -20.45 44.84
CA ASP A 33 36.95 -19.01 44.76
C ASP A 33 35.88 -18.63 43.72
N PRO A 34 34.59 -18.83 44.04
CA PRO A 34 33.53 -18.72 43.06
C PRO A 34 33.15 -17.29 42.69
N ASN A 35 33.60 -16.28 43.44
CA ASN A 35 33.20 -14.89 43.27
C ASN A 35 34.35 -13.92 43.45
N ASP A 36 34.47 -13.02 42.49
CA ASP A 36 35.32 -11.84 42.59
C ASP A 36 34.45 -10.60 42.67
N PHE A 37 34.44 -9.94 43.84
CA PHE A 37 33.77 -8.67 44.04
C PHE A 37 34.73 -7.50 43.92
N TYR A 38 34.28 -6.48 43.20
CA TYR A 38 34.94 -5.19 43.07
C TYR A 38 33.99 -4.08 43.53
N SER A 39 34.50 -3.05 44.19
CA SER A 39 33.71 -1.89 44.63
C SER A 39 34.20 -0.62 43.95
N PHE A 40 33.30 0.29 43.61
CA PHE A 40 33.64 1.60 43.08
C PHE A 40 32.61 2.66 43.46
N SER A 41 32.97 3.92 43.29
CA SER A 41 32.10 5.06 43.56
C SER A 41 32.04 5.95 42.32
N LEU A 42 30.84 6.39 41.95
CA LEU A 42 30.62 7.41 40.92
C LEU A 42 30.34 8.75 41.60
N SER A 43 31.11 9.79 41.26
CA SER A 43 30.92 11.14 41.81
C SER A 43 29.77 11.91 41.17
N ALA A 44 29.35 11.48 39.97
CA ALA A 44 28.26 12.07 39.20
C ALA A 44 27.56 10.98 38.37
N ARG A 45 26.42 11.33 37.77
CA ARG A 45 25.66 10.44 36.88
C ARG A 45 26.53 10.06 35.67
N SER A 46 26.79 8.77 35.49
CA SER A 46 27.78 8.28 34.53
C SER A 46 27.30 7.02 33.80
N SER A 47 27.62 6.91 32.52
CA SER A 47 27.52 5.69 31.73
C SER A 47 28.70 4.76 32.06
N LEU A 48 28.46 3.77 32.91
CA LEU A 48 29.41 2.74 33.26
C LEU A 48 29.45 1.66 32.18
N ASN A 49 30.66 1.32 31.74
CA ASN A 49 30.94 0.23 30.82
C ASN A 49 31.81 -0.81 31.52
N ILE A 50 31.33 -2.04 31.54
CA ILE A 50 32.00 -3.19 32.15
C ILE A 50 32.09 -4.28 31.09
N ALA A 51 33.26 -4.88 30.91
CA ALA A 51 33.42 -6.06 30.07
C ALA A 51 34.34 -7.08 30.73
N VAL A 52 34.08 -8.36 30.51
CA VAL A 52 34.93 -9.47 30.96
C VAL A 52 35.31 -10.29 29.72
N ASP A 53 36.60 -10.42 29.47
CA ASP A 53 37.13 -11.26 28.38
C ASP A 53 38.28 -12.16 28.84
N GLY A 54 38.89 -12.90 27.92
CA GLY A 54 39.95 -13.86 28.24
C GLY A 54 39.46 -15.15 28.89
N LEU A 55 38.15 -15.43 28.81
CA LEU A 55 37.53 -16.59 29.43
C LEU A 55 37.96 -17.92 28.78
N SER A 56 38.33 -18.87 29.63
CA SER A 56 38.67 -20.26 29.30
C SER A 56 37.59 -21.26 29.73
N ALA A 57 36.69 -20.84 30.63
CA ALA A 57 35.47 -21.52 31.04
C ALA A 57 34.37 -20.47 31.33
N ASN A 58 33.18 -20.91 31.76
CA ASN A 58 32.01 -20.04 31.87
C ASN A 58 32.03 -19.22 33.16
N ALA A 59 32.05 -17.89 33.03
CA ALA A 59 31.87 -16.95 34.13
C ALA A 59 30.90 -15.85 33.70
N ASP A 60 30.05 -15.45 34.64
CA ASP A 60 29.00 -14.45 34.45
C ASP A 60 29.40 -13.13 35.14
N LEU A 61 28.71 -12.06 34.80
CA LEU A 61 28.97 -10.70 35.28
C LEU A 61 27.71 -10.07 35.87
N GLN A 62 27.81 -9.43 37.03
CA GLN A 62 26.74 -8.67 37.68
C GLN A 62 27.21 -7.27 38.10
N LEU A 63 26.30 -6.30 38.02
CA LEU A 63 26.41 -4.96 38.58
C LEU A 63 25.37 -4.82 39.70
N ILE A 64 25.82 -4.41 40.88
CA ILE A 64 25.06 -4.47 42.14
C ILE A 64 25.09 -3.13 42.86
N ARG A 65 24.01 -2.81 43.59
CA ARG A 65 23.96 -1.74 44.60
C ARG A 65 23.38 -2.30 45.90
N ASP A 66 24.24 -2.46 46.90
CA ASP A 66 23.87 -2.78 48.28
C ASP A 66 23.09 -1.60 48.87
N THR A 67 21.76 -1.73 48.86
CA THR A 67 20.85 -0.62 49.16
C THR A 67 20.57 -0.53 50.65
N ASN A 68 20.66 -1.65 51.37
CA ASN A 68 20.45 -1.72 52.82
C ASN A 68 21.77 -1.69 53.62
N SER A 69 22.91 -1.70 52.94
CA SER A 69 24.27 -1.65 53.51
C SER A 69 24.57 -2.83 54.46
N ASN A 70 23.98 -4.01 54.21
CA ASN A 70 24.21 -5.20 55.04
C ASN A 70 25.42 -6.04 54.58
N GLY A 71 26.05 -5.70 53.44
CA GLY A 71 27.21 -6.42 52.90
C GLY A 71 26.87 -7.77 52.26
N LEU A 72 25.59 -8.04 51.97
CA LEU A 72 25.09 -9.21 51.25
C LEU A 72 24.48 -8.78 49.92
N VAL A 73 24.35 -9.71 48.97
CA VAL A 73 23.63 -9.45 47.72
C VAL A 73 22.20 -9.97 47.89
N ASP A 74 21.27 -9.05 48.10
CA ASP A 74 19.86 -9.36 48.30
C ASP A 74 19.04 -9.34 47.00
N SER A 75 17.85 -9.92 47.05
CA SER A 75 16.88 -9.87 45.95
C SER A 75 16.48 -8.41 45.67
N GLY A 76 16.78 -7.94 44.45
CA GLY A 76 16.51 -6.56 44.01
C GLY A 76 17.74 -5.65 43.98
N GLU A 77 18.90 -6.10 44.46
CA GLU A 77 20.13 -5.30 44.49
C GLU A 77 21.01 -5.44 43.25
N VAL A 78 20.78 -6.49 42.44
CA VAL A 78 21.40 -6.63 41.12
C VAL A 78 20.72 -5.67 40.14
N ILE A 79 21.45 -4.64 39.70
CA ILE A 79 20.99 -3.64 38.73
C ILE A 79 20.98 -4.23 37.31
N SER A 80 21.99 -5.04 36.99
CA SER A 80 22.15 -5.65 35.67
C SER A 80 23.04 -6.87 35.76
N GLY A 81 22.80 -7.86 34.90
CA GLY A 81 23.67 -9.03 34.71
C GLY A 81 23.95 -9.32 33.24
N SER A 82 25.03 -10.04 32.97
CA SER A 82 25.39 -10.62 31.68
C SER A 82 25.85 -12.06 31.95
N ASN A 83 25.21 -13.01 31.27
CA ASN A 83 25.31 -14.45 31.57
C ASN A 83 25.33 -15.29 30.28
N LYS A 84 26.22 -14.94 29.35
CA LYS A 84 26.36 -15.67 28.09
C LYS A 84 27.05 -17.01 28.36
N THR A 85 26.58 -18.06 27.71
CA THR A 85 27.14 -19.39 27.92
C THR A 85 28.54 -19.54 27.32
N GLY A 86 29.37 -20.38 27.94
CA GLY A 86 30.63 -20.85 27.36
C GLY A 86 31.80 -19.91 27.65
N ARG A 87 32.58 -19.55 26.61
CA ARG A 87 33.77 -18.68 26.73
C ARG A 87 33.52 -17.27 26.17
N SER A 88 32.25 -16.91 26.01
CA SER A 88 31.86 -15.64 25.38
C SER A 88 32.15 -14.49 26.33
N SER A 89 32.66 -13.37 25.83
CA SER A 89 32.87 -12.18 26.67
C SER A 89 31.56 -11.63 27.23
N GLU A 90 31.56 -11.33 28.52
CA GLU A 90 30.45 -10.66 29.21
C GLU A 90 30.57 -9.14 29.09
N SER A 91 29.43 -8.44 29.09
CA SER A 91 29.46 -6.98 29.04
C SER A 91 28.19 -6.36 29.62
N ILE A 92 28.34 -5.32 30.43
CA ILE A 92 27.24 -4.50 30.96
C ILE A 92 27.51 -3.04 30.61
N ARG A 93 26.48 -2.35 30.09
CA ARG A 93 26.48 -0.90 29.91
C ARG A 93 25.26 -0.28 30.56
N ARG A 94 25.45 0.64 31.52
CA ARG A 94 24.36 1.29 32.26
C ARG A 94 24.71 2.72 32.63
N THR A 95 23.72 3.63 32.50
CA THR A 95 23.81 4.96 33.10
C THR A 95 23.34 4.87 34.55
N LEU A 96 24.21 5.24 35.48
CA LEU A 96 24.01 5.14 36.91
C LEU A 96 24.09 6.53 37.54
N ASP A 97 23.30 6.78 38.58
CA ASP A 97 23.44 7.99 39.39
C ASP A 97 24.69 7.93 40.27
N ALA A 98 25.10 9.06 40.84
CA ALA A 98 26.19 9.09 41.81
C ALA A 98 25.92 8.14 42.99
N GLY A 99 26.95 7.44 43.46
CA GLY A 99 26.80 6.45 44.52
C GLY A 99 27.88 5.37 44.52
N ASN A 100 27.75 4.44 45.46
CA ASN A 100 28.62 3.27 45.60
C ASN A 100 27.98 2.05 44.94
N TYR A 101 28.79 1.29 44.22
CA TYR A 101 28.36 0.15 43.43
C TYR A 101 29.37 -0.98 43.51
N PHE A 102 28.93 -2.17 43.15
CA PHE A 102 29.76 -3.37 43.11
C PHE A 102 29.66 -4.07 41.75
N ILE A 103 30.76 -4.69 41.35
CA ILE A 103 30.83 -5.61 40.22
C ILE A 103 31.11 -6.99 40.81
N ARG A 104 30.39 -8.00 40.32
CA ARG A 104 30.67 -9.41 40.65
C ARG A 104 30.96 -10.16 39.36
N VAL A 105 32.15 -10.76 39.28
CA VAL A 105 32.44 -11.81 38.31
C VAL A 105 32.32 -13.13 39.08
N TYR A 106 31.56 -14.09 38.57
CA TYR A 106 31.38 -15.35 39.28
C TYR A 106 31.42 -16.55 38.34
N SER A 107 32.05 -17.62 38.81
CA SER A 107 32.14 -18.86 38.04
C SER A 107 30.75 -19.46 37.90
N ASN A 108 30.45 -19.97 36.70
CA ASN A 108 29.22 -20.70 36.42
C ASN A 108 29.56 -22.18 36.13
N THR A 109 30.49 -22.42 35.20
CA THR A 109 31.05 -23.78 34.97
C THR A 109 32.53 -23.75 34.63
N GLY A 110 33.31 -24.52 35.40
CA GLY A 110 34.76 -24.67 35.22
C GLY A 110 35.57 -23.47 35.71
N ASP A 111 36.88 -23.68 35.80
CA ASP A 111 37.81 -22.66 36.27
C ASP A 111 38.18 -21.72 35.13
N THR A 112 38.19 -20.41 35.38
CA THR A 112 38.58 -19.46 34.34
C THR A 112 39.32 -18.24 34.85
N ASN A 113 40.42 -17.92 34.16
CA ASN A 113 40.99 -16.58 34.21
C ASN A 113 40.09 -15.61 33.44
N TYR A 114 40.19 -14.33 33.77
CA TYR A 114 39.53 -13.29 33.02
C TYR A 114 40.28 -11.96 33.10
N ASN A 115 39.94 -11.04 32.18
CA ASN A 115 40.28 -9.63 32.29
C ASN A 115 39.00 -8.81 32.43
N LEU A 116 38.82 -8.16 33.58
CA LEU A 116 37.77 -7.20 33.84
C LEU A 116 38.20 -5.83 33.33
N LYS A 117 37.44 -5.28 32.39
CA LYS A 117 37.61 -3.96 31.81
C LYS A 117 36.51 -3.03 32.33
N VAL A 118 36.89 -1.90 32.92
CA VAL A 118 35.96 -0.91 33.47
C VAL A 118 36.36 0.49 33.05
N PHE A 119 35.38 1.27 32.59
CA PHE A 119 35.50 2.72 32.41
C PHE A 119 34.13 3.39 32.53
N GLU A 120 34.14 4.67 32.86
CA GLU A 120 32.94 5.51 32.92
C GLU A 120 32.97 6.56 31.81
N ASN A 121 31.81 6.90 31.25
CA ASN A 121 31.61 8.16 30.55
C ASN A 121 30.69 9.02 31.40
N PHE A 122 31.04 10.28 31.68
CA PHE A 122 30.07 11.17 32.30
C PHE A 122 29.01 11.47 31.26
N ALA A 123 27.75 11.16 31.57
CA ALA A 123 26.65 11.40 30.66
C ALA A 123 26.22 12.87 30.78
N PRO A 124 25.65 13.45 29.71
CA PRO A 124 25.04 14.77 29.80
C PRO A 124 24.06 14.80 30.98
N THR A 125 24.24 15.76 31.88
CA THR A 125 23.54 15.78 33.16
C THR A 125 22.19 16.47 33.07
N ALA A 126 22.08 17.50 32.23
CA ALA A 126 20.83 18.26 32.05
C ALA A 126 20.67 18.77 30.62
N LEU A 127 19.45 18.66 30.08
CA LEU A 127 18.96 19.35 28.90
C LEU A 127 17.86 20.31 29.33
N GLU A 128 17.94 21.55 28.86
CA GLU A 128 16.96 22.61 29.10
C GLU A 128 16.74 23.39 27.81
N PHE A 129 15.49 23.55 27.38
CA PHE A 129 15.13 24.47 26.29
C PHE A 129 13.69 24.93 26.43
N LYS A 130 13.35 25.99 25.69
CA LYS A 130 11.98 26.50 25.56
C LYS A 130 11.69 26.74 24.09
N LEU A 131 10.43 26.59 23.70
CA LEU A 131 9.95 27.02 22.40
C LEU A 131 9.82 28.55 22.40
N ASN A 132 10.17 29.18 21.27
CA ASN A 132 9.90 30.60 21.08
C ASN A 132 8.39 30.87 21.01
N ASP A 133 7.66 29.98 20.35
CA ASP A 133 6.20 29.96 20.27
C ASP A 133 5.70 28.52 20.44
N SER A 134 4.61 28.38 21.19
CA SER A 134 3.96 27.11 21.48
C SER A 134 2.63 26.94 20.72
N SER A 135 2.20 27.96 19.98
CA SER A 135 1.09 27.85 19.03
C SER A 135 1.57 28.21 17.62
N LEU A 136 1.61 27.22 16.73
CA LEU A 136 2.21 27.34 15.39
C LEU A 136 1.22 26.90 14.32
N LYS A 137 1.35 27.41 13.10
CA LYS A 137 0.69 26.83 11.93
C LYS A 137 1.48 25.65 11.39
N ALA A 138 0.84 24.74 10.65
CA ALA A 138 1.55 23.65 9.98
C ALA A 138 2.59 24.15 8.96
N THR A 139 2.50 25.42 8.54
CA THR A 139 3.44 26.09 7.63
C THR A 139 4.56 26.86 8.34
N ASP A 140 4.58 26.86 9.67
CA ASP A 140 5.55 27.65 10.44
C ASP A 140 6.87 26.91 10.63
N THR A 141 7.86 27.64 11.15
CA THR A 141 9.12 27.06 11.61
C THR A 141 9.14 27.06 13.13
N LEU A 142 9.15 25.85 13.71
CA LEU A 142 9.40 25.68 15.13
C LEU A 142 10.84 26.10 15.43
N SER A 143 10.99 27.07 16.34
CA SER A 143 12.28 27.69 16.64
C SER A 143 12.62 27.58 18.13
N ILE A 144 13.85 27.17 18.42
CA ILE A 144 14.48 27.15 19.74
C ILE A 144 15.70 28.06 19.65
N ASN A 145 15.62 29.25 20.24
CA ASN A 145 16.72 30.21 20.17
C ASN A 145 17.80 30.03 21.26
N SER A 146 17.48 29.33 22.35
CA SER A 146 18.39 29.20 23.50
C SER A 146 18.12 27.92 24.28
N GLY A 147 18.58 26.80 23.74
CA GLY A 147 18.69 25.54 24.46
C GLY A 147 20.06 25.41 25.14
N TRP A 148 20.13 24.65 26.23
CA TRP A 148 21.33 24.41 27.01
C TRP A 148 21.47 22.92 27.34
N VAL A 149 22.71 22.43 27.24
CA VAL A 149 23.11 21.11 27.71
C VAL A 149 24.23 21.30 28.75
N SER A 150 24.08 20.64 29.90
CA SER A 150 25.11 20.61 30.95
C SER A 150 25.75 19.22 30.97
N ASP A 151 27.07 19.17 31.08
CA ASP A 151 27.83 17.93 31.22
C ASP A 151 28.95 18.09 32.24
N SER A 152 29.01 17.18 33.22
CA SER A 152 29.89 17.30 34.39
C SER A 152 31.38 17.17 34.07
N ASN A 153 31.75 16.52 32.97
CA ASN A 153 33.14 16.38 32.49
C ASN A 153 33.51 17.36 31.37
N GLY A 154 32.60 18.27 31.00
CA GLY A 154 32.78 19.20 29.90
C GLY A 154 32.09 18.76 28.61
N VAL A 155 31.57 19.73 27.86
CA VAL A 155 30.66 19.50 26.71
C VAL A 155 31.33 19.09 25.39
N SER A 156 32.61 18.75 25.41
CA SER A 156 33.41 18.50 24.20
C SER A 156 33.03 17.20 23.47
N ASP A 157 32.38 16.29 24.17
CA ASP A 157 31.91 15.01 23.69
C ASP A 157 30.41 14.99 23.41
N LEU A 158 29.69 16.11 23.49
CA LEU A 158 28.30 16.20 23.02
C LEU A 158 28.19 15.81 21.54
N SER A 159 27.16 15.02 21.22
CA SER A 159 26.88 14.55 19.87
C SER A 159 25.69 15.27 19.26
N LYS A 160 24.53 15.21 19.93
CA LYS A 160 23.28 15.78 19.41
C LYS A 160 22.22 15.97 20.49
N VAL A 161 21.20 16.77 20.18
CA VAL A 161 19.89 16.70 20.84
C VAL A 161 18.91 16.07 19.85
N ASP A 162 18.43 14.87 20.19
CA ASP A 162 17.45 14.10 19.44
C ASP A 162 16.06 14.71 19.67
N PHE A 163 15.37 15.08 18.58
CA PHE A 163 14.03 15.66 18.67
C PHE A 163 12.96 14.75 18.05
N ARG A 164 11.82 14.63 18.73
CA ARG A 164 10.64 13.91 18.22
C ARG A 164 9.36 14.62 18.57
N ILE A 165 8.36 14.55 17.69
CA ILE A 165 7.03 15.11 17.93
C ILE A 165 6.05 13.97 18.18
N GLN A 166 5.38 13.99 19.33
CA GLN A 166 4.30 13.06 19.64
C GLN A 166 2.96 13.63 19.18
N ARG A 167 2.20 12.83 18.43
CA ARG A 167 0.80 13.12 18.09
C ARG A 167 -0.10 12.82 19.29
N ALA A 168 -1.32 13.38 19.29
CA ALA A 168 -2.34 13.11 20.32
C ALA A 168 -2.68 11.61 20.48
N ASN A 169 -2.52 10.82 19.41
CA ASN A 169 -2.72 9.36 19.43
C ASN A 169 -1.52 8.56 19.99
N GLY A 170 -0.50 9.25 20.51
CA GLY A 170 0.68 8.63 21.12
C GLY A 170 1.81 8.25 20.14
N SER A 171 1.57 8.31 18.82
CA SER A 171 2.59 8.02 17.80
C SER A 171 3.67 9.10 17.75
N TRP A 172 4.90 8.70 17.41
CA TRP A 172 6.07 9.59 17.33
C TRP A 172 6.48 9.85 15.88
N ILE A 173 6.82 11.10 15.60
CA ILE A 173 7.44 11.56 14.36
C ILE A 173 8.88 11.93 14.70
N ASP A 174 9.84 11.27 14.05
CA ASP A 174 11.26 11.63 14.14
C ASP A 174 11.51 12.91 13.33
N VAL A 175 12.22 13.87 13.90
CA VAL A 175 12.49 15.17 13.26
C VAL A 175 13.97 15.51 13.33
N ALA A 176 14.40 16.56 12.63
CA ALA A 176 15.82 16.91 12.57
C ALA A 176 16.42 17.23 13.95
N ASP A 177 17.67 16.82 14.16
CA ASP A 177 18.38 16.98 15.42
C ASP A 177 19.18 18.28 15.50
N ALA A 178 19.43 18.77 16.72
CA ALA A 178 20.43 19.81 16.94
C ALA A 178 21.82 19.18 17.15
N THR A 179 22.77 19.50 16.27
CA THR A 179 24.13 18.93 16.28
C THR A 179 25.23 19.98 16.49
N LYS A 180 24.85 21.26 16.56
CA LYS A 180 25.78 22.38 16.74
C LYS A 180 25.64 22.95 18.15
N PHE A 181 26.76 22.99 18.85
CA PHE A 181 26.86 23.44 20.24
C PHE A 181 27.90 24.55 20.36
N THR A 182 27.62 25.55 21.18
CA THR A 182 28.54 26.63 21.54
C THR A 182 28.84 26.55 23.03
N VAL A 183 30.10 26.31 23.40
CA VAL A 183 30.52 26.24 24.81
C VAL A 183 30.29 27.58 25.49
N ASP A 184 29.77 27.56 26.73
CA ASP A 184 29.65 28.76 27.56
C ASP A 184 31.06 29.29 27.89
N PRO A 185 31.40 30.55 27.53
CA PRO A 185 32.72 31.12 27.82
C PRO A 185 33.08 31.13 29.31
N ASN A 186 32.08 31.09 30.20
CA ASN A 186 32.27 31.13 31.65
C ASN A 186 32.11 29.75 32.31
N ASN A 187 31.72 28.71 31.56
CA ASN A 187 31.50 27.38 32.10
C ASN A 187 31.71 26.28 31.04
N THR A 188 32.87 25.63 31.05
CA THR A 188 33.21 24.54 30.11
C THR A 188 32.31 23.32 30.21
N ASN A 189 31.53 23.21 31.29
CA ASN A 189 30.56 22.15 31.54
C ASN A 189 29.17 22.47 31.00
N LYS A 190 29.02 23.56 30.23
CA LYS A 190 27.74 23.97 29.66
C LYS A 190 27.90 24.40 28.20
N ALA A 191 26.97 24.01 27.35
CA ALA A 191 26.90 24.43 25.95
C ALA A 191 25.50 24.89 25.59
N SER A 192 25.40 25.95 24.80
CA SER A 192 24.15 26.38 24.18
C SER A 192 23.96 25.75 22.80
N PHE A 193 22.70 25.64 22.37
CA PHE A 193 22.33 25.30 21.01
C PHE A 193 21.10 26.10 20.57
N SER A 194 20.95 26.24 19.25
CA SER A 194 19.72 26.71 18.62
C SER A 194 19.26 25.68 17.59
N HIS A 195 17.95 25.64 17.32
CA HIS A 195 17.38 24.69 16.39
C HIS A 195 16.12 25.26 15.72
N ASN A 196 16.04 25.12 14.41
CA ASN A 196 14.90 25.53 13.60
C ASN A 196 14.42 24.33 12.79
N LEU A 197 13.13 24.01 12.91
CA LEU A 197 12.48 22.90 12.23
C LEU A 197 11.29 23.41 11.43
N SER A 198 11.33 23.27 10.10
CA SER A 198 10.17 23.57 9.26
C SER A 198 9.09 22.50 9.45
N LEU A 199 7.85 22.92 9.66
CA LEU A 199 6.72 22.01 9.87
C LEU A 199 6.00 21.64 8.55
N ASN A 200 6.26 22.35 7.45
CA ASN A 200 5.50 22.24 6.19
C ASN A 200 5.46 20.82 5.62
N SER A 201 6.58 20.10 5.69
CA SER A 201 6.69 18.74 5.15
C SER A 201 6.19 17.66 6.11
N LEU A 202 5.86 18.02 7.35
CA LEU A 202 5.40 17.08 8.37
C LEU A 202 3.88 16.84 8.32
N ASN A 203 3.14 17.67 7.56
CA ASN A 203 1.68 17.57 7.39
C ASN A 203 0.94 17.40 8.73
N LEU A 204 1.32 18.18 9.75
CA LEU A 204 0.71 18.11 11.06
C LEU A 204 -0.73 18.65 11.01
N ALA A 205 -1.70 17.82 11.39
CA ALA A 205 -3.08 18.24 11.58
C ALA A 205 -3.19 19.30 12.70
N ALA A 206 -4.27 20.08 12.71
CA ALA A 206 -4.53 20.97 13.83
C ALA A 206 -4.73 20.16 15.13
N GLY A 207 -4.20 20.64 16.25
CA GLY A 207 -4.35 19.98 17.54
C GLY A 207 -3.13 20.07 18.43
N ALA A 208 -3.19 19.34 19.55
CA ALA A 208 -2.12 19.32 20.54
C ALA A 208 -1.09 18.22 20.25
N TYR A 209 0.17 18.61 20.37
CA TYR A 209 1.36 17.78 20.18
C TYR A 209 2.31 17.95 21.37
N THR A 210 3.26 17.03 21.49
CA THR A 210 4.37 17.15 22.44
C THR A 210 5.69 17.06 21.71
N LEU A 211 6.52 18.10 21.79
CA LEU A 211 7.92 18.02 21.38
C LEU A 211 8.75 17.40 22.50
N GLN A 212 9.51 16.36 22.18
CA GLN A 212 10.46 15.72 23.08
C GLN A 212 11.88 15.98 22.63
N GLY A 213 12.77 16.32 23.57
CA GLY A 213 14.22 16.43 23.35
C GLY A 213 15.03 15.57 24.33
N ILE A 214 16.10 14.94 23.84
CA ILE A 214 17.08 14.18 24.65
C ILE A 214 18.49 14.49 24.12
N ALA A 215 19.41 14.95 24.98
CA ALA A 215 20.81 15.17 24.59
C ALA A 215 21.61 13.87 24.70
N TYR A 216 22.51 13.66 23.74
CA TYR A 216 23.41 12.51 23.66
C TYR A 216 24.86 12.98 23.61
N ASP A 217 25.74 12.28 24.32
CA ASP A 217 27.18 12.32 24.07
C ASP A 217 27.58 11.40 22.89
N LYS A 218 28.84 11.48 22.45
CA LYS A 218 29.41 10.68 21.35
C LYS A 218 29.48 9.18 21.64
N THR A 219 29.36 8.78 22.90
CA THR A 219 29.29 7.38 23.29
C THR A 219 27.85 6.85 23.27
N GLY A 220 26.86 7.74 23.22
CA GLY A 220 25.43 7.45 23.21
C GLY A 220 24.75 7.52 24.58
N ALA A 221 25.41 8.05 25.63
CA ALA A 221 24.73 8.25 26.91
C ALA A 221 23.86 9.52 26.88
N THR A 222 22.80 9.53 27.69
CA THR A 222 21.70 10.50 27.55
C THR A 222 21.47 11.38 28.77
N SER A 223 21.01 12.61 28.51
CA SER A 223 20.43 13.50 29.51
C SER A 223 19.06 13.06 30.04
N ASN A 224 18.47 13.88 30.91
CA ASN A 224 17.02 13.89 31.14
C ASN A 224 16.25 14.14 29.83
N THR A 225 14.98 13.73 29.82
CA THR A 225 14.05 14.03 28.73
C THR A 225 13.30 15.33 29.02
N VAL A 226 13.29 16.25 28.07
CA VAL A 226 12.45 17.46 28.11
C VAL A 226 11.24 17.25 27.21
N ARG A 227 10.04 17.58 27.70
CA ARG A 227 8.79 17.54 26.93
C ARG A 227 8.07 18.88 27.02
N LEU A 228 7.76 19.47 25.88
CA LEU A 228 7.03 20.73 25.77
C LEU A 228 5.77 20.53 24.93
N GLY A 229 4.65 21.11 25.38
CA GLY A 229 3.42 21.15 24.60
C GLY A 229 3.56 22.09 23.42
N LEU A 230 2.98 21.69 22.30
CA LEU A 230 2.89 22.46 21.05
C LEU A 230 1.47 22.33 20.53
N THR A 231 0.83 23.43 20.17
CA THR A 231 -0.45 23.45 19.46
C THR A 231 -0.19 23.79 18.00
N ILE A 232 -0.77 23.00 17.09
CA ILE A 232 -0.84 23.35 15.68
C ILE A 232 -2.21 23.95 15.39
N GLU A 233 -2.25 25.18 14.90
CA GLU A 233 -3.46 25.90 14.50
C GLU A 233 -3.51 26.03 12.96
N ASN A 234 -4.59 25.57 12.33
CA ASN A 234 -4.77 25.69 10.86
C ASN A 234 -6.05 26.47 10.48
N PRO A 235 -6.23 27.73 10.91
CA PRO A 235 -7.45 28.49 10.64
C PRO A 235 -7.70 28.77 9.14
N GLU A 236 -6.65 28.77 8.33
CA GLU A 236 -6.71 29.03 6.87
C GLU A 236 -7.01 27.77 6.04
N LEU A 237 -7.16 26.60 6.67
CA LEU A 237 -7.47 25.32 6.02
C LEU A 237 -8.92 24.87 6.30
N THR A 238 -9.82 25.82 6.53
CA THR A 238 -11.23 25.53 6.81
C THR A 238 -11.99 25.16 5.53
N LEU A 239 -12.49 23.92 5.48
CA LEU A 239 -13.33 23.41 4.40
C LEU A 239 -14.75 23.98 4.45
N THR A 240 -15.18 24.50 5.61
CA THR A 240 -16.51 25.08 5.84
C THR A 240 -16.80 26.27 4.92
N ASN A 241 -15.77 26.98 4.48
CA ASN A 241 -15.88 28.15 3.59
C ASN A 241 -15.65 27.79 2.11
N ALA A 242 -15.48 26.51 1.78
CA ALA A 242 -15.20 26.07 0.42
C ALA A 242 -16.33 26.50 -0.54
N LYS A 243 -15.94 27.08 -1.67
CA LYS A 243 -16.86 27.52 -2.71
C LYS A 243 -17.64 26.34 -3.27
N LYS A 244 -18.93 26.28 -2.98
CA LYS A 244 -19.78 25.18 -3.44
C LYS A 244 -19.94 25.22 -4.96
N ILE A 245 -19.60 24.13 -5.62
CA ILE A 245 -19.81 23.90 -7.04
C ILE A 245 -20.85 22.80 -7.22
N THR A 246 -21.77 23.00 -8.17
CA THR A 246 -22.73 21.97 -8.55
C THR A 246 -22.17 21.27 -9.76
N LEU A 247 -21.90 19.98 -9.68
CA LEU A 247 -21.40 19.25 -10.84
C LEU A 247 -22.41 19.26 -11.98
N SER A 248 -21.88 19.31 -13.19
CA SER A 248 -22.69 19.20 -14.39
C SER A 248 -21.89 18.50 -15.48
N ALA A 249 -22.64 17.82 -16.32
CA ALA A 249 -22.38 17.49 -17.70
C ALA A 249 -21.43 18.44 -18.47
N LYS A 250 -21.67 19.75 -18.37
CA LYS A 250 -20.93 20.78 -19.10
C LYS A 250 -19.71 21.21 -18.31
N THR A 251 -18.61 21.50 -19.01
CA THR A 251 -17.43 22.13 -18.42
C THR A 251 -17.79 23.46 -17.79
N GLN A 252 -17.69 23.52 -16.47
CA GLN A 252 -17.76 24.75 -15.71
C GLN A 252 -16.34 25.25 -15.48
N THR A 253 -16.13 26.55 -15.64
CA THR A 253 -14.83 27.19 -15.46
C THR A 253 -14.90 28.22 -14.35
N PHE A 254 -14.02 28.09 -13.37
CA PHE A 254 -13.89 29.00 -12.23
C PHE A 254 -12.51 29.64 -12.28
N ALA A 255 -12.46 30.94 -12.56
CA ALA A 255 -11.23 31.70 -12.54
C ALA A 255 -10.96 32.24 -11.12
N ASP A 256 -9.73 32.07 -10.64
CA ASP A 256 -9.30 32.59 -9.33
C ASP A 256 -7.76 32.77 -9.29
N ARG A 257 -7.21 33.06 -8.10
CA ARG A 257 -5.77 33.30 -7.91
C ARG A 257 -5.26 32.78 -6.56
N VAL A 258 -4.12 32.09 -6.62
CA VAL A 258 -3.30 31.73 -5.45
C VAL A 258 -1.97 32.48 -5.42
N ASP A 259 -1.53 32.88 -4.23
CA ASP A 259 -0.27 33.56 -3.98
C ASP A 259 0.25 33.37 -2.54
N SER A 260 1.32 34.08 -2.17
CA SER A 260 1.93 33.97 -0.83
C SER A 260 1.02 34.41 0.33
N THR A 261 -0.09 35.09 0.04
CA THR A 261 -1.06 35.55 1.04
C THR A 261 -2.41 34.83 0.94
N ASN A 262 -2.75 34.29 -0.23
CA ASN A 262 -3.86 33.37 -0.46
C ASN A 262 -3.32 32.04 -1.01
N ILE A 263 -2.85 31.17 -0.12
CA ILE A 263 -2.13 29.96 -0.55
C ILE A 263 -3.09 28.87 -1.02
N ASN A 264 -4.35 28.86 -0.55
CA ASN A 264 -5.29 27.78 -0.77
C ASN A 264 -6.66 28.30 -1.18
N ASP A 265 -7.18 27.77 -2.29
CA ASP A 265 -8.58 27.91 -2.65
C ASP A 265 -9.26 26.55 -2.56
N PHE A 266 -10.40 26.52 -1.87
CA PHE A 266 -11.21 25.31 -1.69
C PHE A 266 -12.54 25.42 -2.42
N TYR A 267 -12.91 24.35 -3.12
CA TYR A 267 -14.22 24.16 -3.75
C TYR A 267 -14.86 22.90 -3.18
N SER A 268 -16.18 22.88 -2.99
CA SER A 268 -16.90 21.69 -2.50
C SER A 268 -17.91 21.18 -3.52
N PHE A 269 -17.99 19.85 -3.68
CA PHE A 269 -18.95 19.21 -4.56
C PHE A 269 -19.48 17.90 -3.98
N SER A 270 -20.60 17.43 -4.50
CA SER A 270 -21.21 16.17 -4.08
C SER A 270 -21.51 15.31 -5.30
N LEU A 271 -21.31 14.01 -5.15
CA LEU A 271 -21.70 12.98 -6.11
C LEU A 271 -22.85 12.17 -5.51
N SER A 272 -23.98 12.11 -6.21
CA SER A 272 -25.15 11.32 -5.79
C SER A 272 -24.99 9.83 -6.08
N ALA A 273 -24.10 9.47 -6.99
CA ALA A 273 -23.74 8.11 -7.38
C ALA A 273 -22.23 8.04 -7.72
N ARG A 274 -21.67 6.84 -7.87
CA ARG A 274 -20.30 6.70 -8.38
C ARG A 274 -20.21 7.33 -9.78
N GLY A 275 -19.27 8.24 -9.99
CA GLY A 275 -19.18 9.05 -11.21
C GLY A 275 -17.74 9.40 -11.58
N ASN A 276 -17.53 9.75 -12.85
CA ASN A 276 -16.22 10.13 -13.38
C ASN A 276 -16.06 11.65 -13.34
N LEU A 277 -15.18 12.13 -12.48
CA LEU A 277 -14.84 13.54 -12.35
C LEU A 277 -13.62 13.87 -13.23
N ASN A 278 -13.75 14.93 -14.02
CA ASN A 278 -12.64 15.55 -14.74
C ASN A 278 -12.35 16.93 -14.17
N LEU A 279 -11.10 17.15 -13.77
CA LEU A 279 -10.57 18.42 -13.29
C LEU A 279 -9.39 18.84 -14.15
N VAL A 280 -9.36 20.10 -14.55
CA VAL A 280 -8.20 20.72 -15.19
C VAL A 280 -7.95 22.07 -14.53
N VAL A 281 -6.70 22.37 -14.18
CA VAL A 281 -6.27 23.70 -13.75
C VAL A 281 -5.30 24.23 -14.80
N ASP A 282 -5.69 25.29 -15.50
CA ASP A 282 -4.87 25.94 -16.52
C ASP A 282 -4.74 27.45 -16.30
N GLY A 283 -4.04 28.13 -17.22
CA GLY A 283 -3.77 29.57 -17.10
C GLY A 283 -2.69 29.93 -16.07
N LEU A 284 -1.91 28.94 -15.63
CA LEU A 284 -0.86 29.13 -14.64
C LEU A 284 0.32 29.94 -15.20
N SER A 285 0.78 30.92 -14.43
CA SER A 285 2.02 31.69 -14.65
C SER A 285 3.11 31.36 -13.64
N ALA A 286 2.79 30.59 -12.59
CA ALA A 286 3.72 30.08 -11.58
C ALA A 286 3.23 28.72 -11.07
N ASN A 287 3.99 28.07 -10.19
CA ASN A 287 3.71 26.71 -9.75
C ASN A 287 2.52 26.64 -8.79
N ALA A 288 1.49 25.89 -9.16
CA ALA A 288 0.34 25.59 -8.32
C ALA A 288 -0.18 24.18 -8.62
N ASP A 289 -0.60 23.49 -7.58
CA ASP A 289 -1.03 22.10 -7.63
C ASP A 289 -2.54 22.00 -7.37
N VAL A 290 -3.11 20.83 -7.69
CA VAL A 290 -4.53 20.53 -7.43
C VAL A 290 -4.71 19.18 -6.74
N GLN A 291 -5.63 19.13 -5.78
CA GLN A 291 -5.97 17.92 -5.02
C GLN A 291 -7.48 17.73 -4.95
N ILE A 292 -7.92 16.47 -4.93
CA ILE A 292 -9.25 16.05 -4.49
C ILE A 292 -9.12 15.55 -3.06
N ILE A 293 -10.00 16.03 -2.18
CA ILE A 293 -9.99 15.78 -0.75
C ILE A 293 -11.34 15.22 -0.34
N ARG A 294 -11.36 14.35 0.67
CA ARG A 294 -12.57 13.91 1.35
C ARG A 294 -12.38 14.09 2.85
N ASP A 295 -13.16 15.00 3.45
CA ASP A 295 -13.21 15.22 4.89
C ASP A 295 -13.74 13.95 5.59
N SER A 296 -12.83 13.07 5.96
CA SER A 296 -13.13 11.72 6.44
C SER A 296 -13.47 11.72 7.92
N ASN A 297 -12.97 12.71 8.67
CA ASN A 297 -13.23 12.84 10.11
C ASN A 297 -14.35 13.86 10.42
N SER A 298 -14.87 14.55 9.39
CA SER A 298 -15.97 15.52 9.48
C SER A 298 -15.69 16.70 10.41
N ASN A 299 -14.41 17.09 10.55
CA ASN A 299 -14.02 18.22 11.40
C ASN A 299 -14.12 19.58 10.68
N GLY A 300 -14.39 19.60 9.38
CA GLY A 300 -14.49 20.82 8.58
C GLY A 300 -13.15 21.51 8.30
N LEU A 301 -12.03 20.81 8.48
CA LEU A 301 -10.67 21.24 8.22
C LEU A 301 -10.01 20.31 7.20
N PHE A 302 -9.09 20.84 6.39
CA PHE A 302 -8.28 20.00 5.52
C PHE A 302 -7.16 19.34 6.32
N ASP A 303 -7.14 18.00 6.32
CA ASP A 303 -6.05 17.20 6.85
C ASP A 303 -5.26 16.53 5.71
N GLY A 304 -3.92 16.48 5.82
CA GLY A 304 -3.07 15.90 4.75
C GLY A 304 -3.36 14.43 4.44
N GLY A 305 -3.93 13.68 5.41
CA GLY A 305 -4.38 12.29 5.23
C GLY A 305 -5.72 12.14 4.48
N GLU A 306 -6.37 13.24 4.12
CA GLU A 306 -7.69 13.26 3.48
C GLU A 306 -7.62 13.47 1.96
N VAL A 307 -6.41 13.60 1.42
CA VAL A 307 -6.19 13.69 -0.02
C VAL A 307 -6.53 12.36 -0.67
N VAL A 308 -7.57 12.36 -1.50
CA VAL A 308 -7.98 11.20 -2.31
C VAL A 308 -7.03 11.01 -3.50
N THR A 309 -6.64 12.12 -4.15
CA THR A 309 -5.69 12.13 -5.27
C THR A 309 -5.25 13.58 -5.53
N GLY A 310 -4.09 13.77 -6.19
CA GLY A 310 -3.63 15.09 -6.63
C GLY A 310 -2.84 15.03 -7.92
N ALA A 311 -2.57 16.21 -8.48
CA ALA A 311 -1.68 16.43 -9.62
C ALA A 311 -0.66 17.53 -9.23
N TYR A 312 0.61 17.26 -9.52
CA TYR A 312 1.78 17.93 -8.92
C TYR A 312 2.88 18.24 -9.94
N LYS A 313 2.51 18.66 -11.16
CA LYS A 313 3.53 18.99 -12.16
C LYS A 313 4.24 20.27 -11.76
N THR A 314 5.56 20.23 -11.77
CA THR A 314 6.35 21.42 -11.45
C THR A 314 6.25 22.48 -12.56
N GLY A 315 6.17 23.75 -12.18
CA GLY A 315 6.27 24.88 -13.10
C GLY A 315 4.90 25.45 -13.48
N SER A 316 4.77 26.02 -14.68
CA SER A 316 3.51 26.66 -15.12
C SER A 316 2.65 25.77 -16.03
N GLY A 317 2.86 24.46 -16.00
CA GLY A 317 2.11 23.51 -16.82
C GLY A 317 0.72 23.26 -16.27
N SER A 318 -0.26 22.94 -17.13
CA SER A 318 -1.62 22.61 -16.65
C SER A 318 -1.65 21.33 -15.81
N GLU A 319 -2.38 21.39 -14.71
CA GLU A 319 -2.73 20.23 -13.90
C GLU A 319 -4.01 19.57 -14.39
N SER A 320 -4.09 18.25 -14.25
CA SER A 320 -5.30 17.51 -14.61
C SER A 320 -5.49 16.29 -13.74
N ILE A 321 -6.70 16.10 -13.22
CA ILE A 321 -7.11 14.88 -12.51
C ILE A 321 -8.31 14.29 -13.25
N ARG A 322 -8.22 13.00 -13.57
CA ARG A 322 -9.35 12.19 -14.04
C ARG A 322 -9.55 11.05 -13.06
N ARG A 323 -10.69 11.01 -12.37
CA ARG A 323 -10.92 10.04 -11.31
C ARG A 323 -12.37 9.61 -11.24
N THR A 324 -12.58 8.30 -11.21
CA THR A 324 -13.84 7.71 -10.76
C THR A 324 -13.92 7.82 -9.24
N LEU A 325 -14.97 8.47 -8.75
CA LEU A 325 -15.22 8.67 -7.33
C LEU A 325 -16.54 8.01 -6.96
N ASP A 326 -16.60 7.38 -5.78
CA ASP A 326 -17.86 6.88 -5.22
C ASP A 326 -18.77 8.04 -4.78
N ALA A 327 -20.06 7.77 -4.59
CA ALA A 327 -21.01 8.74 -4.07
C ALA A 327 -20.51 9.34 -2.74
N GLY A 328 -20.62 10.66 -2.58
CA GLY A 328 -20.11 11.34 -1.40
C GLY A 328 -19.86 12.83 -1.60
N ASN A 329 -19.45 13.49 -0.52
CA ASN A 329 -19.04 14.89 -0.52
C ASN A 329 -17.52 14.97 -0.60
N TYR A 330 -17.02 15.84 -1.46
CA TYR A 330 -15.60 16.02 -1.74
C TYR A 330 -15.26 17.49 -1.83
N PHE A 331 -13.97 17.77 -1.73
CA PHE A 331 -13.40 19.09 -1.89
C PHE A 331 -12.31 19.06 -2.97
N ILE A 332 -12.13 20.18 -3.65
CA ILE A 332 -11.00 20.44 -4.54
C ILE A 332 -10.17 21.52 -3.87
N ARG A 333 -8.87 21.30 -3.76
CA ARG A 333 -7.92 22.31 -3.30
C ARG A 333 -7.00 22.68 -4.45
N VAL A 334 -6.96 23.95 -4.80
CA VAL A 334 -5.91 24.53 -5.65
C VAL A 334 -4.98 25.32 -4.73
N TYR A 335 -3.68 25.08 -4.80
CA TYR A 335 -2.75 25.76 -3.88
C TYR A 335 -1.43 26.14 -4.52
N SER A 336 -0.90 27.30 -4.12
CA SER A 336 0.38 27.80 -4.62
C SER A 336 1.53 26.97 -4.05
N GLN A 337 2.45 26.56 -4.92
CA GLN A 337 3.72 25.94 -4.54
C GLN A 337 4.88 26.94 -4.59
N SER A 338 4.87 27.82 -5.59
CA SER A 338 5.84 28.90 -5.67
C SER A 338 5.38 30.00 -6.62
N GLY A 339 5.49 31.26 -6.17
CA GLY A 339 5.13 32.43 -6.96
C GLY A 339 3.63 32.70 -6.99
N ASN A 340 3.28 33.78 -7.67
CA ASN A 340 1.90 34.25 -7.78
C ASN A 340 1.31 33.76 -9.10
N THR A 341 0.14 33.13 -9.06
CA THR A 341 -0.50 32.64 -10.28
C THR A 341 -2.00 32.78 -10.25
N ASN A 342 -2.55 33.26 -11.35
CA ASN A 342 -3.97 33.09 -11.64
C ASN A 342 -4.17 31.65 -12.14
N TYR A 343 -5.40 31.14 -12.06
CA TYR A 343 -5.75 29.86 -12.65
C TYR A 343 -7.21 29.83 -13.09
N ASN A 344 -7.53 28.90 -13.98
CA ASN A 344 -8.90 28.49 -14.28
C ASN A 344 -9.09 27.04 -13.88
N LEU A 345 -9.93 26.79 -12.86
CA LEU A 345 -10.38 25.45 -12.49
C LEU A 345 -11.57 25.07 -13.38
N LYS A 346 -11.36 24.06 -14.22
CA LYS A 346 -12.37 23.48 -15.09
C LYS A 346 -12.86 22.16 -14.51
N VAL A 347 -14.17 22.06 -14.27
CA VAL A 347 -14.81 20.90 -13.64
C VAL A 347 -15.99 20.43 -14.49
N PHE A 348 -16.07 19.14 -14.77
CA PHE A 348 -17.27 18.51 -15.31
C PHE A 348 -17.37 17.05 -14.91
N GLU A 349 -18.61 16.59 -14.81
CA GLU A 349 -18.96 15.19 -14.64
C GLU A 349 -19.24 14.62 -16.01
N ASN A 350 -18.52 13.56 -16.39
CA ASN A 350 -18.75 12.91 -17.68
C ASN A 350 -19.82 11.83 -17.53
N PHE A 351 -20.92 11.96 -18.27
CA PHE A 351 -21.98 10.95 -18.35
C PHE A 351 -21.87 10.27 -19.70
N ALA A 352 -21.92 8.93 -19.70
CA ALA A 352 -21.91 8.17 -20.95
C ALA A 352 -23.17 8.48 -21.78
N PRO A 353 -23.10 8.35 -23.13
CA PRO A 353 -24.27 8.47 -23.98
C PRO A 353 -25.35 7.50 -23.53
N THR A 354 -26.56 7.99 -23.33
CA THR A 354 -27.62 7.23 -22.64
C THR A 354 -28.44 6.35 -23.57
N ALA A 355 -28.63 6.77 -24.83
CA ALA A 355 -29.35 5.96 -25.81
C ALA A 355 -28.86 6.16 -27.24
N LEU A 356 -28.72 5.09 -28.01
CA LEU A 356 -28.62 5.07 -29.47
C LEU A 356 -29.93 4.48 -30.03
N ASP A 357 -30.43 5.06 -31.13
CA ASP A 357 -31.58 4.55 -31.88
C ASP A 357 -31.39 4.78 -33.39
N PHE A 358 -31.53 3.73 -34.20
CA PHE A 358 -31.49 3.81 -35.65
C PHE A 358 -32.28 2.66 -36.31
N LYS A 359 -32.71 2.88 -37.56
CA LYS A 359 -33.34 1.86 -38.41
C LYS A 359 -32.74 1.87 -39.82
N LEU A 360 -32.63 0.69 -40.43
CA LEU A 360 -32.19 0.56 -41.82
C LEU A 360 -33.29 1.05 -42.77
N ASN A 361 -32.92 1.78 -43.82
CA ASN A 361 -33.87 2.24 -44.83
C ASN A 361 -34.42 1.09 -45.69
N ASN A 362 -33.60 0.07 -45.94
CA ASN A 362 -33.96 -1.13 -46.67
C ASN A 362 -33.27 -2.34 -46.02
N THR A 363 -34.03 -3.43 -45.87
CA THR A 363 -33.57 -4.68 -45.25
C THR A 363 -33.40 -5.82 -46.26
N SER A 364 -33.58 -5.57 -47.57
CA SER A 364 -33.27 -6.52 -48.65
C SER A 364 -32.41 -5.84 -49.71
N LEU A 365 -31.14 -6.24 -49.76
CA LEU A 365 -30.06 -5.60 -50.50
C LEU A 365 -29.37 -6.58 -51.45
N LYS A 366 -28.63 -6.07 -52.43
CA LYS A 366 -27.71 -6.82 -53.28
C LYS A 366 -26.27 -6.60 -52.78
N PRO A 367 -25.30 -7.47 -53.14
CA PRO A 367 -23.90 -7.31 -52.75
C PRO A 367 -23.29 -5.97 -53.19
N THR A 368 -23.82 -5.33 -54.23
CA THR A 368 -23.36 -4.04 -54.75
C THR A 368 -24.16 -2.84 -54.23
N ASP A 369 -25.24 -3.06 -53.47
CA ASP A 369 -26.09 -1.98 -52.99
C ASP A 369 -25.41 -1.19 -51.87
N THR A 370 -25.98 -0.04 -51.54
CA THR A 370 -25.56 0.78 -50.41
C THR A 370 -26.54 0.58 -49.26
N LEU A 371 -26.02 0.10 -48.13
CA LEU A 371 -26.75 0.09 -46.86
C LEU A 371 -26.81 1.53 -46.34
N SER A 372 -28.00 2.01 -45.96
CA SER A 372 -28.19 3.38 -45.52
C SER A 372 -29.12 3.52 -44.32
N ILE A 373 -28.83 4.54 -43.51
CA ILE A 373 -29.60 5.01 -42.37
C ILE A 373 -29.80 6.52 -42.55
N ASN A 374 -31.03 6.95 -42.82
CA ASN A 374 -31.31 8.36 -43.06
C ASN A 374 -31.74 9.11 -41.79
N SER A 375 -32.33 8.42 -40.82
CA SER A 375 -32.85 9.01 -39.58
C SER A 375 -32.42 8.17 -38.38
N ALA A 376 -31.41 8.66 -37.65
CA ALA A 376 -30.91 8.04 -36.42
C ALA A 376 -30.58 9.10 -35.38
N TRP A 377 -30.59 8.69 -34.10
CA TRP A 377 -30.40 9.57 -32.97
C TRP A 377 -29.49 8.95 -31.91
N VAL A 378 -28.66 9.80 -31.32
CA VAL A 378 -27.97 9.53 -30.05
C VAL A 378 -28.51 10.52 -29.01
N SER A 379 -28.98 9.99 -27.89
CA SER A 379 -29.36 10.76 -26.71
C SER A 379 -28.22 10.73 -25.72
N ASP A 380 -27.76 11.90 -25.29
CA ASP A 380 -26.77 12.05 -24.25
C ASP A 380 -27.26 13.03 -23.18
N SER A 381 -27.31 12.55 -21.94
CA SER A 381 -27.83 13.32 -20.81
C SER A 381 -27.01 14.57 -20.52
N ASN A 382 -25.72 14.58 -20.91
CA ASN A 382 -24.81 15.71 -20.73
C ASN A 382 -24.69 16.63 -21.97
N GLY A 383 -25.35 16.30 -23.08
CA GLY A 383 -25.33 17.08 -24.32
C GLY A 383 -24.54 16.39 -25.43
N ALA A 384 -24.92 16.57 -26.70
CA ALA A 384 -24.34 15.77 -27.79
C ALA A 384 -23.00 16.28 -28.37
N SER A 385 -22.38 17.30 -27.78
CA SER A 385 -21.17 17.97 -28.31
C SER A 385 -19.87 17.19 -28.10
N ASP A 386 -19.87 16.29 -27.14
CA ASP A 386 -18.77 15.40 -26.79
C ASP A 386 -18.95 13.99 -27.35
N LEU A 387 -19.97 13.73 -28.18
CA LEU A 387 -20.03 12.52 -28.99
C LEU A 387 -18.80 12.40 -29.88
N SER A 388 -18.20 11.21 -29.88
CA SER A 388 -17.01 10.89 -30.66
C SER A 388 -17.37 10.12 -31.92
N LYS A 389 -18.11 9.01 -31.76
CA LYS A 389 -18.48 8.14 -32.88
C LYS A 389 -19.69 7.25 -32.58
N VAL A 390 -20.34 6.74 -33.63
CA VAL A 390 -21.12 5.50 -33.57
C VAL A 390 -20.31 4.44 -34.28
N ASP A 391 -19.88 3.45 -33.49
CA ASP A 391 -19.16 2.26 -33.94
C ASP A 391 -20.14 1.32 -34.63
N PHE A 392 -19.90 0.95 -35.89
CA PHE A 392 -20.79 0.08 -36.66
C PHE A 392 -20.13 -1.23 -37.05
N ARG A 393 -20.84 -2.35 -36.86
CA ARG A 393 -20.38 -3.69 -37.26
C ARG A 393 -21.50 -4.51 -37.88
N ILE A 394 -21.21 -5.33 -38.89
CA ILE A 394 -22.18 -6.22 -39.53
C ILE A 394 -21.95 -7.66 -39.09
N GLN A 395 -22.92 -8.26 -38.42
CA GLN A 395 -22.96 -9.68 -38.15
C GLN A 395 -23.41 -10.46 -39.38
N ARG A 396 -22.71 -11.52 -39.74
CA ARG A 396 -23.10 -12.51 -40.73
C ARG A 396 -24.01 -13.57 -40.11
N ALA A 397 -24.65 -14.38 -40.95
CA ALA A 397 -25.58 -15.44 -40.51
C ALA A 397 -24.92 -16.53 -39.63
N ASP A 398 -23.61 -16.72 -39.75
CA ASP A 398 -22.80 -17.61 -38.93
C ASP A 398 -22.33 -16.96 -37.60
N GLY A 399 -22.79 -15.73 -37.31
CA GLY A 399 -22.52 -14.99 -36.08
C GLY A 399 -21.24 -14.15 -36.12
N SER A 400 -20.49 -14.20 -37.23
CA SER A 400 -19.21 -13.50 -37.44
C SER A 400 -19.42 -11.98 -37.66
N TRP A 401 -18.52 -11.10 -37.20
CA TRP A 401 -18.66 -9.64 -37.33
C TRP A 401 -17.67 -9.03 -38.34
N ILE A 402 -18.17 -8.15 -39.20
CA ILE A 402 -17.38 -7.32 -40.11
C ILE A 402 -17.37 -5.91 -39.55
N ASN A 403 -16.20 -5.35 -39.29
CA ASN A 403 -16.11 -3.94 -38.93
C ASN A 403 -16.38 -3.07 -40.16
N VAL A 404 -17.19 -2.02 -40.00
CA VAL A 404 -17.51 -1.10 -41.10
C VAL A 404 -17.27 0.33 -40.64
N ALA A 405 -17.19 1.26 -41.59
CA ALA A 405 -16.81 2.64 -41.26
C ALA A 405 -17.73 3.24 -40.17
N ASP A 406 -17.14 3.90 -39.20
CA ASP A 406 -17.90 4.58 -38.15
C ASP A 406 -18.50 5.87 -38.67
N THR A 407 -19.57 6.34 -38.03
CA THR A 407 -20.01 7.73 -38.21
C THR A 407 -19.44 8.60 -37.10
N THR A 408 -18.78 9.68 -37.47
CA THR A 408 -18.18 10.66 -36.55
C THR A 408 -18.82 12.04 -36.67
N LYS A 409 -19.82 12.18 -37.55
CA LYS A 409 -20.50 13.44 -37.84
C LYS A 409 -21.90 13.42 -37.23
N PHE A 410 -22.12 14.35 -36.31
CA PHE A 410 -23.36 14.50 -35.57
C PHE A 410 -23.94 15.91 -35.78
N THR A 411 -25.26 16.00 -35.95
CA THR A 411 -25.99 17.26 -36.03
C THR A 411 -26.88 17.37 -34.80
N PRO A 412 -26.54 18.23 -33.81
CA PRO A 412 -27.37 18.45 -32.63
C PRO A 412 -28.81 18.87 -32.99
N ASP A 413 -29.79 18.38 -32.24
CA ASP A 413 -31.19 18.78 -32.42
C ASP A 413 -31.37 20.24 -31.97
N SER A 414 -31.89 21.09 -32.87
CA SER A 414 -32.19 22.49 -32.57
C SER A 414 -33.21 22.69 -31.45
N SER A 415 -34.03 21.67 -31.16
CA SER A 415 -35.05 21.69 -30.11
C SER A 415 -34.63 20.95 -28.83
N ASN A 416 -33.55 20.17 -28.85
CA ASN A 416 -33.06 19.40 -27.70
C ASN A 416 -31.53 19.16 -27.76
N ALA A 417 -30.74 19.94 -27.02
CA ALA A 417 -29.28 19.85 -27.01
C ALA A 417 -28.71 18.50 -26.49
N ASN A 418 -29.53 17.68 -25.83
CA ASN A 418 -29.19 16.36 -25.33
C ASN A 418 -29.42 15.25 -26.37
N LYS A 419 -29.66 15.63 -27.63
CA LYS A 419 -29.86 14.70 -28.73
C LYS A 419 -29.09 15.19 -29.95
N ALA A 420 -28.43 14.27 -30.66
CA ALA A 420 -27.91 14.54 -31.98
C ALA A 420 -28.37 13.50 -32.99
N SER A 421 -28.66 13.99 -34.18
CA SER A 421 -28.94 13.15 -35.33
C SER A 421 -27.65 12.80 -36.08
N PHE A 422 -27.67 11.67 -36.76
CA PHE A 422 -26.65 11.32 -37.74
C PHE A 422 -27.29 10.56 -38.90
N SER A 423 -26.55 10.48 -40.00
CA SER A 423 -26.85 9.58 -41.11
C SER A 423 -25.64 8.68 -41.35
N TYR A 424 -25.90 7.52 -41.93
CA TYR A 424 -24.87 6.54 -42.23
C TYR A 424 -25.10 5.91 -43.60
N SER A 425 -24.02 5.70 -44.34
CA SER A 425 -24.04 5.13 -45.68
C SER A 425 -22.81 4.26 -45.87
N LEU A 426 -23.04 3.02 -46.32
CA LEU A 426 -22.02 2.01 -46.48
C LEU A 426 -22.23 1.29 -47.80
N SER A 427 -21.25 1.37 -48.71
CA SER A 427 -21.28 0.54 -49.91
C SER A 427 -20.96 -0.90 -49.53
N LEU A 428 -21.83 -1.84 -49.91
CA LEU A 428 -21.60 -3.27 -49.67
C LEU A 428 -20.64 -3.88 -50.70
N SER A 429 -20.38 -3.17 -51.80
CA SER A 429 -19.59 -3.67 -52.94
C SER A 429 -18.15 -4.07 -52.57
N SER A 430 -17.55 -3.39 -51.59
CA SER A 430 -16.21 -3.69 -51.09
C SER A 430 -16.19 -4.78 -50.01
N LEU A 431 -17.35 -5.19 -49.50
CA LEU A 431 -17.48 -6.15 -48.40
C LEU A 431 -17.68 -7.60 -48.86
N ASN A 432 -17.89 -7.82 -50.17
CA ASN A 432 -18.06 -9.14 -50.78
C ASN A 432 -19.05 -10.06 -50.03
N LEU A 433 -20.16 -9.50 -49.56
CA LEU A 433 -21.16 -10.23 -48.78
C LEU A 433 -21.85 -11.31 -49.64
N ALA A 434 -21.83 -12.55 -49.16
CA ALA A 434 -22.57 -13.64 -49.77
C ALA A 434 -24.08 -13.46 -49.60
N VAL A 435 -24.89 -14.22 -50.35
CA VAL A 435 -26.35 -14.26 -50.14
C VAL A 435 -26.63 -14.77 -48.73
N GLY A 436 -27.44 -14.05 -47.97
CA GLY A 436 -27.73 -14.43 -46.59
C GLY A 436 -28.34 -13.30 -45.75
N THR A 437 -28.59 -13.60 -44.48
CA THR A 437 -29.12 -12.66 -43.49
C THR A 437 -27.98 -12.10 -42.64
N TYR A 438 -28.01 -10.80 -42.36
CA TYR A 438 -26.97 -10.06 -41.66
C TYR A 438 -27.60 -9.13 -40.62
N THR A 439 -26.85 -8.77 -39.57
CA THR A 439 -27.29 -7.82 -38.53
C THR A 439 -26.30 -6.67 -38.40
N LEU A 440 -26.70 -5.45 -38.73
CA LEU A 440 -25.93 -4.26 -38.40
C LEU A 440 -26.10 -3.90 -36.91
N GLN A 441 -25.02 -3.88 -36.16
CA GLN A 441 -24.93 -3.39 -34.79
C GLN A 441 -24.33 -1.99 -34.77
N GLY A 442 -24.85 -1.11 -33.90
CA GLY A 442 -24.24 0.17 -33.57
C GLY A 442 -24.13 0.40 -32.06
N ILE A 443 -23.07 1.10 -31.64
CA ILE A 443 -22.85 1.60 -30.27
C ILE A 443 -22.28 3.02 -30.35
N ALA A 444 -22.89 3.99 -29.65
CA ALA A 444 -22.38 5.36 -29.60
C ALA A 444 -21.36 5.51 -28.47
N TYR A 445 -20.34 6.33 -28.70
CA TYR A 445 -19.28 6.64 -27.75
C TYR A 445 -19.10 8.15 -27.62
N ASP A 446 -18.84 8.61 -26.40
CA ASP A 446 -18.34 9.97 -26.15
C ASP A 446 -16.81 10.06 -26.37
N LYS A 447 -16.26 11.28 -26.32
CA LYS A 447 -14.82 11.56 -26.47
C LYS A 447 -13.96 11.02 -25.32
N THR A 448 -14.57 10.57 -24.24
CA THR A 448 -13.89 9.89 -23.13
C THR A 448 -13.94 8.37 -23.26
N GLY A 449 -14.67 7.84 -24.25
CA GLY A 449 -14.80 6.41 -24.53
C GLY A 449 -15.94 5.72 -23.80
N ALA A 450 -16.83 6.44 -23.11
CA ALA A 450 -17.99 5.83 -22.47
C ALA A 450 -19.09 5.55 -23.51
N ALA A 451 -19.80 4.42 -23.35
CA ALA A 451 -20.63 3.82 -24.40
C ALA A 451 -22.14 3.88 -24.11
N SER A 452 -22.95 3.92 -25.17
CA SER A 452 -24.41 3.77 -25.13
C SER A 452 -24.89 2.31 -25.01
N ASN A 453 -26.22 2.13 -24.97
CA ASN A 453 -26.81 0.85 -25.34
C ASN A 453 -26.42 0.43 -26.76
N THR A 454 -26.49 -0.87 -27.00
CA THR A 454 -26.31 -1.47 -28.32
C THR A 454 -27.64 -1.50 -29.09
N VAL A 455 -27.60 -1.18 -30.38
CA VAL A 455 -28.76 -1.30 -31.29
C VAL A 455 -28.40 -2.24 -32.43
N ASN A 456 -29.29 -3.19 -32.73
CA ASN A 456 -29.12 -4.18 -33.80
C ASN A 456 -30.26 -4.05 -34.84
N GLN A 457 -29.94 -4.13 -36.13
CA GLN A 457 -30.90 -4.13 -37.24
C GLN A 457 -30.57 -5.24 -38.25
N THR A 458 -31.53 -6.06 -38.63
CA THR A 458 -31.31 -7.19 -39.55
C THR A 458 -31.63 -6.82 -41.00
N PHE A 459 -30.81 -7.27 -41.95
CA PHE A 459 -31.03 -7.16 -43.40
C PHE A 459 -30.62 -8.45 -44.14
N THR A 460 -30.92 -8.55 -45.43
CA THR A 460 -30.63 -9.72 -46.28
C THR A 460 -29.91 -9.30 -47.56
N VAL A 461 -29.02 -10.16 -48.08
CA VAL A 461 -28.29 -9.98 -49.34
C VAL A 461 -28.73 -11.05 -50.35
N THR A 462 -29.00 -10.70 -51.62
CA THR A 462 -29.51 -11.62 -52.68
C THR A 462 -28.77 -11.47 -54.04
N THR A 463 -28.71 -12.52 -54.89
CA THR A 463 -27.94 -12.51 -56.18
C THR A 463 -28.79 -12.54 -57.47
N THR A 464 -28.33 -11.83 -58.50
CA THR A 464 -28.47 -12.14 -59.96
C THR A 464 -27.21 -11.59 -60.69
N PRO A 465 -26.65 -12.20 -61.76
CA PRO A 465 -25.21 -12.09 -62.06
C PRO A 465 -24.85 -10.96 -63.04
N THR A 466 -23.69 -10.31 -62.84
CA THR A 466 -22.66 -10.04 -63.89
C THR A 466 -21.36 -9.40 -63.35
N THR A 467 -20.25 -10.08 -63.67
CA THR A 467 -18.89 -9.64 -64.11
C THR A 467 -18.12 -8.47 -63.46
N THR A 468 -16.85 -8.80 -63.18
CA THR A 468 -15.76 -8.09 -62.50
C THR A 468 -14.93 -7.14 -63.38
N THR A 469 -14.31 -6.12 -62.77
CA THR A 469 -12.94 -5.65 -63.11
C THR A 469 -12.34 -4.88 -61.90
N PRO A 470 -11.10 -5.13 -61.45
CA PRO A 470 -10.51 -4.43 -60.30
C PRO A 470 -9.62 -3.25 -60.70
N ILE A 471 -9.63 -2.17 -59.89
CA ILE A 471 -8.69 -1.04 -59.97
C ILE A 471 -7.84 -1.03 -58.70
N THR A 472 -6.52 -0.97 -58.89
CA THR A 472 -5.47 -0.89 -57.87
C THR A 472 -5.24 0.57 -57.46
N THR A 473 -5.12 0.85 -56.16
CA THR A 473 -4.48 2.08 -55.66
C THR A 473 -3.45 1.74 -54.59
N THR A 474 -2.25 2.31 -54.75
CA THR A 474 -1.05 2.10 -53.95
C THR A 474 -1.06 3.01 -52.70
N PRO A 475 -0.81 2.53 -51.48
CA PRO A 475 -0.53 3.39 -50.34
C PRO A 475 0.97 3.66 -50.19
N THR A 476 1.31 4.91 -49.91
CA THR A 476 2.65 5.38 -49.52
C THR A 476 3.14 4.66 -48.26
N THR A 477 4.27 3.96 -48.37
CA THR A 477 4.92 3.24 -47.26
C THR A 477 5.60 4.21 -46.29
N VAL A 478 5.05 4.36 -45.09
CA VAL A 478 5.76 4.95 -43.94
C VAL A 478 6.70 3.89 -43.38
N GLN A 479 8.02 4.10 -43.49
CA GLN A 479 9.01 3.23 -42.85
C GLN A 479 9.18 3.61 -41.38
N ASP A 480 8.43 2.93 -40.51
CA ASP A 480 8.60 3.00 -39.06
C ASP A 480 8.60 1.60 -38.45
N TRP A 481 8.81 1.52 -37.13
CA TRP A 481 8.87 0.22 -36.44
C TRP A 481 7.57 -0.58 -36.64
N PHE A 482 6.40 0.06 -36.62
CA PHE A 482 5.11 -0.60 -36.78
C PHE A 482 4.98 -1.25 -38.15
N SER A 483 5.24 -0.52 -39.24
CA SER A 483 5.19 -1.07 -40.61
C SER A 483 6.26 -2.14 -40.89
N GLN A 484 7.30 -2.24 -40.05
CA GLN A 484 8.38 -3.22 -40.22
C GLN A 484 8.17 -4.51 -39.42
N ASN A 485 7.40 -4.45 -38.33
CA ASN A 485 7.30 -5.55 -37.36
C ASN A 485 5.89 -6.11 -37.23
N LEU A 486 4.87 -5.36 -37.62
CA LEU A 486 3.48 -5.82 -37.67
C LEU A 486 3.10 -6.12 -39.13
N LEU A 487 2.10 -6.98 -39.32
CA LEU A 487 1.67 -7.49 -40.62
C LEU A 487 0.26 -7.04 -41.01
N ASP A 488 -0.62 -6.87 -40.03
CA ASP A 488 -1.97 -6.39 -40.27
C ASP A 488 -2.00 -4.86 -40.42
N GLN A 489 -2.59 -4.38 -41.51
CA GLN A 489 -2.54 -2.96 -41.87
C GLN A 489 -3.40 -2.09 -40.94
N GLN A 490 -4.48 -2.65 -40.38
CA GLN A 490 -5.35 -1.96 -39.43
C GLN A 490 -4.65 -1.83 -38.09
N LEU A 491 -4.06 -2.91 -37.57
CA LEU A 491 -3.27 -2.91 -36.34
C LEU A 491 -2.02 -2.03 -36.44
N ILE A 492 -1.31 -2.04 -37.58
CA ILE A 492 -0.21 -1.11 -37.84
C ILE A 492 -0.67 0.34 -37.63
N THR A 493 -1.81 0.71 -38.20
CA THR A 493 -2.33 2.09 -38.14
C THR A 493 -2.82 2.43 -36.75
N LEU A 494 -3.59 1.54 -36.13
CA LEU A 494 -4.17 1.73 -34.81
C LEU A 494 -3.10 1.81 -33.73
N THR A 495 -2.22 0.81 -33.64
CA THR A 495 -1.21 0.74 -32.58
C THR A 495 -0.20 1.88 -32.70
N ARG A 496 0.13 2.33 -33.91
CA ARG A 496 0.95 3.53 -34.13
C ARG A 496 0.33 4.77 -33.48
N ASN A 497 -0.97 4.96 -33.63
CA ASN A 497 -1.67 6.12 -33.09
C ASN A 497 -1.78 6.04 -31.56
N LEU A 498 -2.16 4.87 -31.03
CA LEU A 498 -2.32 4.66 -29.59
C LEU A 498 -1.00 4.78 -28.84
N ALA A 499 0.11 4.25 -29.39
CA ALA A 499 1.43 4.33 -28.76
C ALA A 499 2.17 5.67 -28.98
N SER A 500 1.50 6.70 -29.50
CA SER A 500 2.13 7.98 -29.85
C SER A 500 2.64 8.77 -28.64
N ASP A 501 2.07 8.51 -27.46
CA ASP A 501 2.51 9.05 -26.16
C ASP A 501 3.67 8.23 -25.54
N GLY A 502 4.13 7.18 -26.22
CA GLY A 502 5.18 6.28 -25.76
C GLY A 502 4.71 5.22 -24.75
N ASN A 503 3.40 5.10 -24.53
CA ASN A 503 2.80 4.19 -23.57
C ASN A 503 1.66 3.38 -24.21
N LEU A 504 1.41 2.17 -23.74
CA LEU A 504 0.20 1.41 -24.05
C LEU A 504 -0.53 1.12 -22.74
N SER A 505 -1.59 1.89 -22.51
CA SER A 505 -2.45 1.76 -21.34
C SER A 505 -3.36 0.53 -21.44
N ARG A 506 -4.06 0.22 -20.33
CA ARG A 506 -5.10 -0.82 -20.32
C ARG A 506 -6.16 -0.58 -21.39
N GLN A 507 -6.54 0.68 -21.61
CA GLN A 507 -7.55 1.05 -22.60
C GLN A 507 -7.02 0.86 -24.03
N ASP A 508 -5.79 1.28 -24.30
CA ASP A 508 -5.17 1.10 -25.62
C ASP A 508 -5.10 -0.38 -26.00
N MET A 509 -4.74 -1.24 -25.04
CA MET A 509 -4.73 -2.68 -25.26
C MET A 509 -6.12 -3.26 -25.49
N LEU A 510 -7.14 -2.79 -24.78
CA LEU A 510 -8.53 -3.17 -25.05
C LEU A 510 -8.98 -2.73 -26.46
N ASP A 511 -8.57 -1.55 -26.91
CA ASP A 511 -8.88 -1.07 -28.26
C ASP A 511 -8.14 -1.89 -29.33
N ILE A 512 -6.89 -2.29 -29.08
CA ILE A 512 -6.14 -3.21 -29.95
C ILE A 512 -6.83 -4.57 -30.01
N PHE A 513 -7.19 -5.18 -28.88
CA PHE A 513 -7.86 -6.49 -28.83
C PHE A 513 -9.19 -6.52 -29.57
N ARG A 514 -9.92 -5.40 -29.56
CA ARG A 514 -11.18 -5.26 -30.32
C ARG A 514 -10.96 -5.23 -31.83
N ASN A 515 -9.79 -4.81 -32.29
CA ASN A 515 -9.44 -4.70 -33.71
C ASN A 515 -8.68 -5.92 -34.27
N VAL A 516 -8.22 -6.84 -33.41
CA VAL A 516 -7.67 -8.17 -33.76
C VAL A 516 -8.79 -9.15 -34.22
N GLN A 517 -9.91 -8.63 -34.71
CA GLN A 517 -11.11 -9.43 -34.97
C GLN A 517 -11.81 -8.96 -36.26
N ASP A 518 -11.09 -8.27 -37.14
CA ASP A 518 -11.66 -7.49 -38.25
C ASP A 518 -12.37 -8.36 -39.32
N ASP A 519 -11.93 -9.60 -39.50
CA ASP A 519 -12.50 -10.64 -40.37
C ASP A 519 -13.30 -11.71 -39.60
N SER A 520 -13.79 -11.37 -38.41
CA SER A 520 -14.59 -12.24 -37.52
C SER A 520 -13.89 -13.47 -36.95
N LYS A 521 -12.63 -13.67 -37.29
CA LYS A 521 -11.73 -14.67 -36.74
C LYS A 521 -10.38 -14.00 -36.52
N VAL A 522 -9.65 -14.50 -35.54
CA VAL A 522 -8.25 -14.14 -35.37
C VAL A 522 -7.43 -14.89 -36.43
N ASP A 523 -6.81 -14.16 -37.33
CA ASP A 523 -5.99 -14.70 -38.42
C ASP A 523 -4.50 -14.87 -38.02
N ALA A 524 -3.69 -15.37 -38.95
CA ALA A 524 -2.27 -15.62 -38.68
C ALA A 524 -1.43 -14.34 -38.50
N ASN A 525 -1.82 -13.24 -39.15
CA ASN A 525 -1.15 -11.95 -39.01
C ASN A 525 -1.45 -11.35 -37.64
N GLU A 526 -2.71 -11.38 -37.20
CA GLU A 526 -3.11 -10.79 -35.94
C GLU A 526 -2.54 -11.54 -34.72
N VAL A 527 -2.49 -12.89 -34.77
CA VAL A 527 -1.79 -13.67 -33.72
C VAL A 527 -0.31 -13.27 -33.63
N LYS A 528 0.34 -13.10 -34.79
CA LYS A 528 1.75 -12.72 -34.83
C LYS A 528 1.96 -11.29 -34.36
N ASP A 529 1.08 -10.37 -34.71
CA ASP A 529 1.13 -8.97 -34.32
C ASP A 529 0.91 -8.80 -32.82
N LEU A 530 -0.07 -9.49 -32.24
CA LEU A 530 -0.29 -9.51 -30.79
C LEU A 530 0.96 -9.99 -30.03
N ARG A 531 1.56 -11.11 -30.46
CA ARG A 531 2.78 -11.65 -29.84
C ARG A 531 3.97 -10.71 -30.00
N THR A 532 4.09 -10.08 -31.16
CA THR A 532 5.14 -9.10 -31.44
C THR A 532 4.99 -7.85 -30.58
N LEU A 533 3.76 -7.35 -30.43
CA LEU A 533 3.45 -6.17 -29.64
C LEU A 533 3.75 -6.38 -28.15
N VAL A 534 3.26 -7.47 -27.56
CA VAL A 534 3.54 -7.76 -26.13
C VAL A 534 5.01 -8.09 -25.87
N GLY A 535 5.71 -8.60 -26.88
CA GLY A 535 7.15 -8.88 -26.84
C GLY A 535 8.04 -7.63 -26.98
N ALA A 536 7.52 -6.52 -27.50
CA ALA A 536 8.28 -5.29 -27.79
C ALA A 536 8.47 -4.37 -26.56
N SER A 537 8.77 -4.94 -25.38
CA SER A 537 8.68 -4.23 -24.10
C SER A 537 9.70 -3.11 -23.86
N THR A 538 10.60 -2.83 -24.80
CA THR A 538 11.57 -1.72 -24.72
C THR A 538 11.13 -0.50 -25.53
N ARG A 539 10.06 -0.58 -26.33
CA ARG A 539 9.66 0.48 -27.27
C ARG A 539 8.64 1.46 -26.68
N PHE A 540 7.72 0.94 -25.88
CA PHE A 540 6.68 1.67 -25.17
C PHE A 540 6.57 1.11 -23.75
N SER A 541 6.14 1.94 -22.80
CA SER A 541 5.84 1.47 -21.45
C SER A 541 4.48 0.78 -21.41
N MET A 542 4.33 -0.18 -20.50
CA MET A 542 3.06 -0.74 -20.07
C MET A 542 3.14 -0.93 -18.56
N GLN A 543 2.02 -0.73 -17.86
CA GLN A 543 1.94 -1.16 -16.47
C GLN A 543 2.08 -2.68 -16.39
N ASP A 544 2.78 -3.20 -15.38
CA ASP A 544 2.99 -4.64 -15.19
C ASP A 544 1.71 -5.50 -15.30
N PRO A 545 0.57 -5.15 -14.66
CA PRO A 545 -0.67 -5.89 -14.87
C PRO A 545 -1.13 -5.90 -16.33
N VAL A 546 -1.06 -4.75 -17.03
CA VAL A 546 -1.46 -4.64 -18.44
C VAL A 546 -0.58 -5.52 -19.32
N LYS A 547 0.74 -5.49 -19.10
CA LYS A 547 1.69 -6.30 -19.86
C LYS A 547 1.45 -7.80 -19.64
N TRP A 548 1.32 -8.22 -18.39
CA TRP A 548 1.14 -9.63 -18.05
C TRP A 548 -0.18 -10.17 -18.59
N LEU A 549 -1.29 -9.44 -18.40
CA LEU A 549 -2.62 -9.83 -18.89
C LEU A 549 -2.66 -9.85 -20.43
N SER A 550 -2.04 -8.86 -21.09
CA SER A 550 -1.93 -8.84 -22.56
C SER A 550 -1.15 -10.04 -23.09
N THR A 551 -0.11 -10.45 -22.37
CA THR A 551 0.67 -11.66 -22.70
C THR A 551 -0.22 -12.91 -22.62
N GLN A 552 -1.14 -13.00 -21.66
CA GLN A 552 -2.07 -14.12 -21.59
C GLN A 552 -3.08 -14.13 -22.74
N VAL A 553 -3.60 -12.95 -23.13
CA VAL A 553 -4.47 -12.82 -24.32
C VAL A 553 -3.70 -13.26 -25.58
N ALA A 554 -2.50 -12.73 -25.81
CA ALA A 554 -1.68 -13.07 -26.97
C ALA A 554 -1.28 -14.57 -27.01
N ASN A 555 -1.00 -15.17 -25.85
CA ASN A 555 -0.66 -16.59 -25.77
C ASN A 555 -1.87 -17.50 -25.99
N GLY A 556 -3.05 -17.11 -25.52
CA GLY A 556 -4.29 -17.85 -25.71
C GLY A 556 -4.88 -17.72 -27.11
N ALA A 557 -4.49 -16.68 -27.87
CA ALA A 557 -4.91 -16.47 -29.25
C ALA A 557 -4.28 -17.51 -30.19
N PHE A 558 -5.09 -18.04 -31.09
CA PHE A 558 -4.68 -18.99 -32.14
C PHE A 558 -5.40 -18.69 -33.45
N VAL A 559 -4.81 -19.15 -34.57
CA VAL A 559 -5.34 -18.93 -35.92
C VAL A 559 -6.72 -19.58 -36.06
N ASP A 560 -7.66 -18.89 -36.70
CA ASP A 560 -9.07 -19.27 -36.85
C ASP A 560 -9.90 -19.23 -35.56
N MET A 561 -9.39 -18.65 -34.46
CA MET A 561 -10.19 -18.44 -33.26
C MET A 561 -11.35 -17.48 -33.57
N ALA A 562 -12.60 -17.89 -33.28
CA ALA A 562 -13.75 -17.03 -33.47
C ALA A 562 -13.65 -15.75 -32.61
N ALA A 563 -13.98 -14.59 -33.20
CA ALA A 563 -13.99 -13.29 -32.52
C ALA A 563 -14.75 -13.31 -31.18
N SER A 564 -15.93 -13.95 -31.16
CA SER A 564 -16.73 -14.12 -29.94
C SER A 564 -16.02 -14.94 -28.85
N ASN A 565 -15.21 -15.94 -29.24
CA ASN A 565 -14.41 -16.73 -28.30
C ASN A 565 -13.19 -15.94 -27.81
N PHE A 566 -12.53 -15.18 -28.68
CA PHE A 566 -11.44 -14.29 -28.29
C PHE A 566 -11.94 -13.25 -27.26
N GLU A 567 -13.07 -12.59 -27.54
CA GLU A 567 -13.65 -11.59 -26.65
C GLU A 567 -14.14 -12.19 -25.33
N SER A 568 -14.92 -13.28 -25.37
CA SER A 568 -15.50 -13.85 -24.14
C SER A 568 -14.49 -14.63 -23.29
N SER A 569 -13.58 -15.37 -23.93
CA SER A 569 -12.71 -16.34 -23.25
C SER A 569 -11.31 -15.81 -22.95
N LEU A 570 -10.84 -14.80 -23.70
CA LEU A 570 -9.55 -14.15 -23.46
C LEU A 570 -9.73 -12.74 -22.90
N VAL A 571 -10.32 -11.80 -23.65
CA VAL A 571 -10.47 -10.40 -23.19
C VAL A 571 -11.36 -10.33 -21.95
N GLY A 572 -12.50 -11.02 -21.98
CA GLY A 572 -13.45 -11.13 -20.88
C GLY A 572 -12.82 -11.69 -19.61
N ARG A 573 -12.02 -12.75 -19.76
CA ARG A 573 -11.30 -13.40 -18.66
C ARG A 573 -10.22 -12.50 -18.08
N TRP A 574 -9.34 -11.98 -18.93
CA TRP A 574 -8.10 -11.34 -18.49
C TRP A 574 -8.28 -9.87 -18.17
N PHE A 575 -9.10 -9.13 -18.91
CA PHE A 575 -9.27 -7.69 -18.70
C PHE A 575 -10.60 -7.33 -18.05
N LEU A 576 -11.69 -8.03 -18.36
CA LEU A 576 -13.03 -7.60 -17.92
C LEU A 576 -13.56 -8.36 -16.69
N GLY A 577 -12.83 -9.39 -16.22
CA GLY A 577 -13.23 -10.20 -15.07
C GLY A 577 -14.60 -10.87 -15.20
N THR A 578 -15.07 -11.11 -16.44
CA THR A 578 -16.41 -11.68 -16.72
C THR A 578 -16.46 -13.18 -16.46
N ILE A 579 -15.31 -13.84 -16.39
CA ILE A 579 -15.17 -15.23 -15.99
C ILE A 579 -14.83 -15.29 -14.50
N ALA A 580 -15.73 -15.88 -13.72
CA ALA A 580 -15.57 -16.11 -12.29
C ALA A 580 -15.04 -17.54 -12.01
N PRO A 581 -14.53 -17.83 -10.79
CA PRO A 581 -14.28 -19.20 -10.37
C PRO A 581 -15.49 -20.10 -10.60
N THR A 582 -15.25 -21.39 -10.78
CA THR A 582 -16.31 -22.39 -10.84
C THR A 582 -17.16 -22.29 -9.57
N PRO A 583 -18.49 -22.05 -9.68
CA PRO A 583 -19.36 -21.74 -8.54
C PRO A 583 -19.73 -23.01 -7.76
N VAL A 584 -18.74 -23.74 -7.26
CA VAL A 584 -18.93 -24.97 -6.49
C VAL A 584 -18.01 -24.97 -5.29
N PHE A 585 -18.57 -25.31 -4.12
CA PHE A 585 -17.80 -25.62 -2.91
C PHE A 585 -18.31 -26.92 -2.27
N ASN A 586 -17.44 -27.92 -2.17
CA ASN A 586 -17.74 -29.24 -1.59
C ASN A 586 -19.07 -29.85 -2.09
N GLY A 587 -19.28 -29.81 -3.41
CA GLY A 587 -20.46 -30.37 -4.07
C GLY A 587 -21.72 -29.49 -4.03
N LYS A 588 -21.66 -28.31 -3.39
CA LYS A 588 -22.75 -27.32 -3.38
C LYS A 588 -22.52 -26.25 -4.44
N THR A 589 -23.55 -25.97 -5.23
CA THR A 589 -23.54 -24.85 -6.18
C THR A 589 -23.65 -23.52 -5.42
N LEU A 590 -22.82 -22.56 -5.80
CA LEU A 590 -22.76 -21.22 -5.26
C LEU A 590 -23.50 -20.24 -6.17
N THR A 591 -24.07 -19.19 -5.56
CA THR A 591 -24.69 -18.09 -6.32
C THR A 591 -23.80 -16.87 -6.25
N TYR A 592 -23.48 -16.33 -7.43
CA TYR A 592 -22.78 -15.06 -7.55
C TYR A 592 -23.78 -13.90 -7.51
N THR A 593 -23.52 -12.93 -6.64
CA THR A 593 -24.29 -11.68 -6.60
C THR A 593 -23.36 -10.48 -6.69
N THR A 594 -23.79 -9.46 -7.42
CA THR A 594 -23.06 -8.19 -7.49
C THR A 594 -23.14 -7.48 -6.15
N VAL A 595 -22.00 -7.09 -5.58
CA VAL A 595 -21.96 -6.36 -4.31
C VAL A 595 -21.83 -4.85 -4.48
N THR A 596 -22.50 -4.12 -3.61
CA THR A 596 -22.36 -2.66 -3.42
C THR A 596 -21.37 -2.38 -2.27
N GLY A 597 -20.83 -1.16 -2.24
CA GLY A 597 -19.85 -0.74 -1.24
C GLY A 597 -18.52 -0.25 -1.84
N ASN A 598 -17.72 0.39 -1.02
CA ASN A 598 -16.44 1.00 -1.42
C ASN A 598 -15.32 -0.03 -1.25
N LEU A 599 -14.27 0.07 -2.08
CA LEU A 599 -13.14 -0.87 -2.04
C LEU A 599 -12.57 -1.02 -0.61
N PHE A 600 -12.26 0.11 0.03
CA PHE A 600 -11.67 0.20 1.37
C PHE A 600 -12.56 0.94 2.40
N GLY A 601 -13.88 0.98 2.17
CA GLY A 601 -14.80 1.68 3.09
C GLY A 601 -14.52 3.19 3.19
N SER A 602 -14.61 3.74 4.40
CA SER A 602 -14.30 5.15 4.71
C SER A 602 -12.80 5.41 4.85
N ALA A 603 -12.01 4.39 5.22
CA ALA A 603 -10.57 4.52 5.45
C ALA A 603 -9.75 4.76 4.18
N SER A 604 -10.32 4.53 3.00
CA SER A 604 -9.68 4.67 1.67
C SER A 604 -8.43 3.80 1.45
N GLU A 605 -8.09 2.93 2.40
CA GLU A 605 -6.96 2.01 2.40
C GLU A 605 -7.32 0.75 3.21
N ALA A 606 -6.65 -0.37 2.93
CA ALA A 606 -6.89 -1.62 3.65
C ALA A 606 -6.62 -1.48 5.17
N ARG A 607 -7.54 -2.00 6.00
CA ARG A 607 -7.42 -2.07 7.46
C ARG A 607 -7.50 -3.53 7.89
N ILE A 608 -6.76 -3.91 8.94
CA ILE A 608 -6.73 -5.31 9.38
C ILE A 608 -8.10 -5.78 9.90
N GLY A 609 -8.88 -4.86 10.48
CA GLY A 609 -10.26 -5.09 10.93
C GLY A 609 -11.27 -5.32 9.80
N ASP A 610 -10.87 -5.10 8.54
CA ASP A 610 -11.70 -5.50 7.39
C ASP A 610 -11.72 -7.03 7.22
N ILE A 611 -10.69 -7.72 7.72
CA ILE A 611 -10.48 -9.15 7.48
C ILE A 611 -11.29 -9.99 8.48
N ASP A 612 -12.47 -10.37 8.04
CA ASP A 612 -13.33 -11.31 8.77
C ASP A 612 -13.76 -12.46 7.87
N GLN A 613 -13.38 -13.67 8.28
CA GLN A 613 -13.69 -14.89 7.56
C GLN A 613 -15.20 -15.13 7.45
N GLY A 614 -15.60 -15.58 6.25
CA GLY A 614 -16.96 -15.99 5.92
C GLY A 614 -17.23 -17.46 6.23
N GLY A 615 -18.01 -18.10 5.35
CA GLY A 615 -18.37 -19.52 5.43
C GLY A 615 -17.34 -20.47 4.81
N LEU A 616 -16.15 -19.97 4.49
CA LEU A 616 -15.08 -20.69 3.81
C LEU A 616 -13.96 -21.06 4.80
N GLY A 617 -13.36 -22.24 4.65
CA GLY A 617 -12.27 -22.73 5.50
C GLY A 617 -10.87 -22.26 5.08
N ASP A 618 -10.75 -21.02 4.63
CA ASP A 618 -9.53 -20.43 4.03
C ASP A 618 -8.68 -19.62 5.03
N CYS A 619 -8.68 -20.04 6.31
CA CYS A 619 -8.13 -19.22 7.40
C CYS A 619 -6.65 -18.92 7.24
N ALA A 620 -5.88 -19.84 6.64
CA ALA A 620 -4.47 -19.64 6.33
C ALA A 620 -4.25 -18.51 5.31
N PHE A 621 -5.16 -18.31 4.35
CA PHE A 621 -5.08 -17.19 3.40
C PHE A 621 -5.39 -15.86 4.08
N LEU A 622 -6.48 -15.78 4.83
CA LEU A 622 -6.86 -14.56 5.54
C LEU A 622 -5.86 -14.19 6.65
N ALA A 623 -5.30 -15.17 7.36
CA ALA A 623 -4.20 -14.94 8.30
C ALA A 623 -2.92 -14.45 7.60
N ALA A 624 -2.64 -14.94 6.39
CA ALA A 624 -1.51 -14.44 5.62
C ALA A 624 -1.72 -12.98 5.16
N LEU A 625 -2.94 -12.59 4.78
CA LEU A 625 -3.28 -11.18 4.51
C LEU A 625 -3.09 -10.33 5.78
N GLY A 626 -3.62 -10.79 6.92
CA GLY A 626 -3.48 -10.11 8.21
C GLY A 626 -2.02 -9.96 8.67
N ALA A 627 -1.17 -10.93 8.36
CA ALA A 627 0.26 -10.89 8.67
C ALA A 627 1.05 -9.85 7.86
N THR A 628 0.49 -9.29 6.79
CA THR A 628 1.16 -8.23 6.00
C THR A 628 1.03 -6.83 6.59
N PHE A 629 0.19 -6.68 7.62
CA PHE A 629 0.07 -5.41 8.32
C PHE A 629 1.28 -5.19 9.22
N GLY A 630 1.65 -3.92 9.41
CA GLY A 630 2.64 -3.55 10.43
C GLY A 630 2.20 -3.97 11.84
N ARG A 631 3.01 -3.69 12.85
CA ARG A 631 2.71 -4.12 14.23
C ARG A 631 1.35 -3.61 14.71
N GLN A 632 0.46 -4.52 15.15
CA GLN A 632 -0.89 -4.21 15.65
C GLN A 632 -1.14 -4.84 17.02
N PHE A 633 -1.86 -4.12 17.88
CA PHE A 633 -2.33 -4.62 19.18
C PHE A 633 -3.83 -4.97 19.22
N ASN A 634 -4.64 -4.33 18.36
CA ASN A 634 -6.09 -4.41 18.35
C ASN A 634 -6.64 -3.87 17.01
N ASP A 635 -7.95 -3.96 16.80
CA ASP A 635 -8.59 -3.37 15.62
C ASP A 635 -8.77 -1.83 15.73
N ALA A 636 -8.72 -1.27 16.94
CA ALA A 636 -8.91 0.16 17.18
C ALA A 636 -7.64 0.98 16.94
N GLY A 637 -7.61 1.76 15.85
CA GLY A 637 -6.42 2.56 15.49
C GLY A 637 -5.36 1.75 14.73
N ASN A 638 -5.79 0.68 14.06
CA ASN A 638 -4.92 -0.15 13.24
C ASN A 638 -4.33 0.63 12.04
N THR A 639 -3.15 0.19 11.57
CA THR A 639 -2.45 0.86 10.46
C THR A 639 -2.81 0.27 9.10
N SER A 640 -2.48 0.97 8.01
CA SER A 640 -2.63 0.47 6.65
C SER A 640 -1.62 -0.62 6.29
N SER A 641 -1.94 -1.43 5.27
CA SER A 641 -0.99 -2.37 4.65
C SER A 641 -0.61 -1.91 3.25
N SER A 642 0.66 -1.52 3.06
CA SER A 642 1.20 -1.19 1.74
C SER A 642 1.23 -2.40 0.80
N VAL A 643 1.38 -3.62 1.35
CA VAL A 643 1.35 -4.86 0.58
C VAL A 643 -0.04 -5.07 -0.05
N ILE A 644 -1.12 -4.88 0.72
CA ILE A 644 -2.48 -5.01 0.21
C ILE A 644 -2.84 -3.84 -0.72
N ASN A 645 -2.51 -2.61 -0.33
CA ASN A 645 -2.81 -1.43 -1.16
C ASN A 645 -2.13 -1.51 -2.54
N SER A 646 -0.90 -2.02 -2.63
CA SER A 646 -0.19 -2.24 -3.90
C SER A 646 -0.59 -3.51 -4.64
N MET A 647 -1.23 -4.47 -3.95
CA MET A 647 -1.75 -5.70 -4.55
C MET A 647 -2.99 -5.45 -5.41
N ILE A 648 -3.78 -4.42 -5.10
CA ILE A 648 -5.09 -4.16 -5.71
C ILE A 648 -5.02 -2.95 -6.64
N THR A 649 -5.44 -3.13 -7.90
CA THR A 649 -5.67 -2.04 -8.86
C THR A 649 -7.17 -1.91 -9.14
N ASP A 650 -7.78 -0.77 -8.81
CA ASP A 650 -9.12 -0.40 -9.32
C ASP A 650 -8.97 0.08 -10.76
N ASN A 651 -9.59 -0.64 -11.71
CA ASN A 651 -9.47 -0.36 -13.13
C ASN A 651 -10.40 0.77 -13.61
N GLY A 652 -11.27 1.30 -12.74
CA GLY A 652 -12.19 2.40 -13.05
C GLY A 652 -13.49 1.98 -13.77
N ASP A 653 -13.63 0.70 -14.12
CA ASP A 653 -14.75 0.14 -14.89
C ASP A 653 -15.53 -0.94 -14.10
N ASN A 654 -15.51 -0.85 -12.77
CA ASN A 654 -16.05 -1.85 -11.83
C ASN A 654 -15.33 -3.21 -11.87
N THR A 655 -14.13 -3.27 -12.45
CA THR A 655 -13.24 -4.42 -12.34
C THR A 655 -12.01 -4.06 -11.52
N TYR A 656 -11.42 -5.08 -10.90
CA TYR A 656 -10.26 -4.93 -10.02
C TYR A 656 -9.21 -5.97 -10.39
N THR A 657 -7.97 -5.53 -10.60
CA THR A 657 -6.85 -6.41 -10.90
C THR A 657 -6.05 -6.67 -9.64
N MET A 658 -5.87 -7.95 -9.29
CA MET A 658 -5.12 -8.39 -8.11
C MET A 658 -3.79 -8.99 -8.51
N ARG A 659 -2.72 -8.66 -7.79
CA ARG A 659 -1.39 -9.23 -7.95
C ARG A 659 -1.17 -10.37 -6.95
N PHE A 660 -0.81 -11.55 -7.45
CA PHE A 660 -0.27 -12.65 -6.67
C PHE A 660 1.16 -12.95 -7.12
N TYR A 661 1.87 -13.81 -6.41
CA TYR A 661 3.19 -14.28 -6.81
C TYR A 661 3.20 -15.79 -6.99
N GLN A 662 3.88 -16.25 -8.03
CA GLN A 662 4.26 -17.64 -8.20
C GLN A 662 5.78 -17.73 -8.30
N ASN A 663 6.41 -18.40 -7.33
CA ASN A 663 7.86 -18.52 -7.25
C ASN A 663 8.59 -17.15 -7.34
N GLY A 664 8.03 -16.13 -6.71
CA GLY A 664 8.54 -14.75 -6.72
C GLY A 664 8.21 -13.92 -7.97
N VAL A 665 7.56 -14.49 -8.98
CA VAL A 665 7.13 -13.78 -10.19
C VAL A 665 5.69 -13.29 -10.01
N ALA A 666 5.46 -12.00 -10.26
CA ALA A 666 4.12 -11.41 -10.16
C ALA A 666 3.21 -11.94 -11.28
N GLU A 667 2.01 -12.38 -10.89
CA GLU A 667 0.93 -12.79 -11.77
C GLU A 667 -0.34 -12.00 -11.41
N TYR A 668 -1.24 -11.82 -12.37
CA TYR A 668 -2.37 -10.91 -12.22
C TYR A 668 -3.70 -11.58 -12.57
N VAL A 669 -4.75 -11.21 -11.86
CA VAL A 669 -6.12 -11.66 -12.15
C VAL A 669 -7.08 -10.50 -12.03
N THR A 670 -7.92 -10.31 -13.05
CA THR A 670 -8.98 -9.30 -13.00
C THR A 670 -10.31 -9.94 -12.62
N VAL A 671 -11.00 -9.32 -11.65
CA VAL A 671 -12.31 -9.74 -11.17
C VAL A 671 -13.30 -8.58 -11.24
N ASP A 672 -14.55 -8.90 -11.56
CA ASP A 672 -15.66 -7.97 -11.38
C ASP A 672 -16.25 -8.02 -9.95
N ARG A 673 -17.31 -7.25 -9.71
CA ARG A 673 -17.99 -7.10 -8.42
C ARG A 673 -18.90 -8.25 -8.02
N ARG A 674 -18.99 -9.33 -8.78
CA ARG A 674 -19.80 -10.49 -8.38
C ARG A 674 -19.03 -11.34 -7.39
N ILE A 675 -19.59 -11.67 -6.22
CA ILE A 675 -18.97 -12.61 -5.25
C ILE A 675 -19.92 -13.74 -4.88
N ALA A 676 -19.38 -14.86 -4.41
CA ALA A 676 -20.16 -15.97 -3.86
C ALA A 676 -20.60 -15.64 -2.42
N THR A 677 -21.63 -14.79 -2.30
CA THR A 677 -22.02 -14.14 -1.02
C THR A 677 -22.36 -15.10 0.11
N SER A 678 -22.76 -16.34 -0.18
CA SER A 678 -23.06 -17.35 0.85
C SER A 678 -21.83 -17.87 1.59
N ILE A 679 -20.63 -17.72 1.02
CA ILE A 679 -19.39 -18.24 1.60
C ILE A 679 -18.30 -17.18 1.77
N SER A 680 -18.36 -16.08 1.02
CA SER A 680 -17.28 -15.11 0.96
C SER A 680 -16.97 -14.46 2.31
N ALA A 681 -15.75 -13.95 2.46
CA ALA A 681 -15.38 -13.07 3.57
C ALA A 681 -16.45 -11.99 3.85
N LYS A 682 -16.62 -11.67 5.13
CA LYS A 682 -17.62 -10.68 5.57
C LYS A 682 -17.26 -9.30 5.02
N ARG A 683 -18.29 -8.47 4.83
CA ARG A 683 -18.17 -7.11 4.31
C ARG A 683 -18.53 -6.11 5.40
N ASN A 684 -17.59 -5.89 6.31
CA ASN A 684 -17.74 -4.96 7.42
C ASN A 684 -17.91 -3.53 6.87
N ASP A 685 -18.93 -2.81 7.31
CA ASP A 685 -19.22 -1.41 6.93
C ASP A 685 -19.21 -1.13 5.41
N GLY A 686 -19.61 -2.11 4.60
CA GLY A 686 -19.63 -1.99 3.14
C GLY A 686 -18.25 -2.01 2.47
N VAL A 687 -17.19 -2.37 3.20
CA VAL A 687 -15.87 -2.68 2.65
C VAL A 687 -15.95 -3.96 1.81
N ILE A 688 -15.33 -3.96 0.62
CA ILE A 688 -15.44 -5.10 -0.32
C ILE A 688 -14.10 -5.74 -0.69
N TRP A 689 -12.95 -5.13 -0.36
CA TRP A 689 -11.66 -5.62 -0.86
C TRP A 689 -11.35 -7.06 -0.45
N VAL A 690 -11.68 -7.47 0.78
CA VAL A 690 -11.38 -8.82 1.29
C VAL A 690 -12.08 -9.89 0.45
N ALA A 691 -13.39 -9.71 0.20
CA ALA A 691 -14.17 -10.63 -0.61
C ALA A 691 -13.73 -10.65 -2.09
N LEU A 692 -13.29 -9.50 -2.63
CA LEU A 692 -12.75 -9.45 -4.00
C LEU A 692 -11.39 -10.15 -4.11
N VAL A 693 -10.51 -9.96 -3.13
CA VAL A 693 -9.20 -10.61 -3.05
C VAL A 693 -9.36 -12.12 -2.85
N GLU A 694 -10.30 -12.57 -2.01
CA GLU A 694 -10.63 -13.99 -1.82
C GLU A 694 -11.17 -14.63 -3.11
N LYS A 695 -12.09 -13.96 -3.82
CA LYS A 695 -12.54 -14.41 -5.16
C LYS A 695 -11.39 -14.50 -6.14
N ALA A 696 -10.56 -13.46 -6.21
CA ALA A 696 -9.42 -13.40 -7.10
C ALA A 696 -8.41 -14.53 -6.80
N TYR A 697 -8.20 -14.83 -5.52
CA TYR A 697 -7.34 -15.93 -5.08
C TYR A 697 -7.91 -17.30 -5.51
N ALA A 698 -9.21 -17.53 -5.32
CA ALA A 698 -9.88 -18.73 -5.82
C ALA A 698 -9.74 -18.86 -7.35
N GLN A 699 -9.94 -17.77 -8.08
CA GLN A 699 -9.89 -17.72 -9.55
C GLN A 699 -8.49 -18.04 -10.07
N TRP A 700 -7.48 -17.37 -9.50
CA TRP A 700 -6.09 -17.55 -9.86
C TRP A 700 -5.60 -18.97 -9.56
N ARG A 701 -5.97 -19.54 -8.40
CA ARG A 701 -5.65 -20.93 -8.03
C ARG A 701 -6.32 -21.95 -8.96
N GLU A 702 -7.60 -21.75 -9.29
CA GLU A 702 -8.35 -22.64 -10.19
C GLU A 702 -7.68 -22.78 -11.55
N TRP A 703 -7.23 -21.68 -12.14
CA TRP A 703 -6.59 -21.69 -13.45
C TRP A 703 -5.25 -22.43 -13.45
N ARG A 704 -4.51 -22.31 -12.35
CA ARG A 704 -3.19 -22.93 -12.22
C ARG A 704 -3.25 -24.41 -11.88
N GLU A 705 -4.24 -24.80 -11.08
CA GLU A 705 -4.34 -26.15 -10.50
C GLU A 705 -5.47 -26.99 -11.13
N ASN A 706 -6.19 -26.43 -12.12
CA ASN A 706 -7.25 -27.08 -12.88
C ASN A 706 -8.28 -27.79 -11.98
N THR A 707 -8.64 -27.16 -10.86
CA THR A 707 -9.54 -27.67 -9.83
C THR A 707 -10.41 -26.53 -9.33
N PRO A 708 -11.72 -26.72 -9.03
CA PRO A 708 -12.59 -25.63 -8.58
C PRO A 708 -11.98 -24.80 -7.45
N GLY A 709 -11.87 -23.49 -7.67
CA GLY A 709 -11.06 -22.58 -6.86
C GLY A 709 -11.49 -22.51 -5.41
N TYR A 710 -12.78 -22.48 -5.13
CA TYR A 710 -13.28 -22.49 -3.75
C TYR A 710 -13.02 -23.82 -3.03
N ASN A 711 -12.93 -24.94 -3.74
CA ASN A 711 -12.48 -26.21 -3.12
C ASN A 711 -11.00 -26.16 -2.75
N LEU A 712 -10.18 -25.46 -3.55
CA LEU A 712 -8.75 -25.34 -3.32
C LEU A 712 -8.41 -24.45 -2.12
N ILE A 713 -9.16 -23.36 -1.94
CA ILE A 713 -8.89 -22.39 -0.87
C ILE A 713 -9.69 -22.67 0.40
N GLY A 714 -10.86 -23.31 0.29
CA GLY A 714 -11.81 -23.48 1.40
C GLY A 714 -11.67 -24.75 2.23
N ASN A 715 -10.71 -25.62 1.93
CA ASN A 715 -10.47 -26.87 2.67
C ASN A 715 -9.14 -26.83 3.45
N GLY A 716 -8.73 -25.65 3.88
CA GLY A 716 -7.48 -25.41 4.59
C GLY A 716 -6.25 -25.30 3.68
N ASP A 717 -5.19 -24.70 4.23
CA ASP A 717 -3.90 -24.53 3.56
C ASP A 717 -2.76 -24.60 4.60
N THR A 718 -1.53 -24.81 4.14
CA THR A 718 -0.32 -24.54 4.92
C THR A 718 -0.14 -23.03 5.13
N LEU A 719 0.61 -22.62 6.15
CA LEU A 719 0.90 -21.20 6.37
C LEU A 719 1.83 -20.60 5.30
N ASN A 720 2.78 -21.40 4.79
CA ASN A 720 3.84 -20.90 3.91
C ASN A 720 3.33 -20.52 2.52
N ARG A 721 2.39 -21.30 1.98
CA ARG A 721 1.94 -21.15 0.59
C ARG A 721 1.20 -19.82 0.37
N PRO A 722 0.17 -19.46 1.16
CA PRO A 722 -0.47 -18.15 1.06
C PRO A 722 0.48 -16.98 1.33
N LEU A 723 1.38 -17.09 2.33
CA LEU A 723 2.39 -16.07 2.60
C LEU A 723 3.27 -15.81 1.37
N GLY A 724 3.76 -16.87 0.72
CA GLY A 724 4.55 -16.75 -0.50
C GLY A 724 3.75 -16.17 -1.68
N PHE A 725 2.49 -16.54 -1.82
CA PHE A 725 1.64 -16.00 -2.89
C PHE A 725 1.28 -14.52 -2.72
N ILE A 726 1.21 -14.03 -1.48
CA ILE A 726 0.92 -12.61 -1.21
C ILE A 726 2.20 -11.75 -1.30
N THR A 727 3.29 -12.23 -0.69
CA THR A 727 4.53 -11.45 -0.51
C THR A 727 5.58 -11.67 -1.60
N GLY A 728 5.53 -12.80 -2.31
CA GLY A 728 6.53 -13.17 -3.32
C GLY A 728 7.80 -13.77 -2.72
N GLN A 729 7.82 -13.96 -1.40
CA GLN A 729 9.00 -14.37 -0.65
C GLN A 729 8.78 -15.76 -0.05
N ALA A 730 9.85 -16.56 0.01
CA ALA A 730 9.80 -17.86 0.67
C ALA A 730 9.65 -17.69 2.19
N SER A 731 9.11 -18.69 2.89
CA SER A 731 9.00 -18.66 4.36
C SER A 731 9.94 -19.66 5.04
N THR A 732 10.44 -19.27 6.20
CA THR A 732 11.21 -20.11 7.12
C THR A 732 10.35 -20.54 8.30
N TYR A 733 10.51 -21.79 8.74
CA TYR A 733 9.81 -22.34 9.89
C TYR A 733 10.63 -22.19 11.17
N VAL A 734 9.98 -21.78 12.27
CA VAL A 734 10.56 -21.78 13.62
C VAL A 734 9.65 -22.57 14.55
N SER A 735 10.21 -23.61 15.19
CA SER A 735 9.45 -24.45 16.13
C SER A 735 8.96 -23.67 17.34
N SER A 736 7.77 -23.99 17.83
CA SER A 736 7.21 -23.50 19.11
C SER A 736 8.12 -23.83 20.31
N SER A 737 8.88 -24.93 20.23
CA SER A 737 9.84 -25.33 21.26
C SER A 737 11.18 -24.57 21.23
N SER A 738 11.43 -23.77 20.17
CA SER A 738 12.70 -23.05 19.99
C SER A 738 12.96 -22.05 21.12
N THR A 739 14.19 -22.04 21.62
CA THR A 739 14.67 -21.03 22.59
C THR A 739 14.75 -19.62 21.98
N ASN A 740 14.92 -19.54 20.66
CA ASN A 740 15.03 -18.27 19.91
C ASN A 740 13.69 -17.81 19.30
N LEU A 741 12.56 -18.46 19.63
CA LEU A 741 11.25 -18.17 19.06
C LEU A 741 10.90 -16.67 19.16
N TYR A 742 10.99 -16.10 20.36
CA TYR A 742 10.66 -14.70 20.60
C TYR A 742 11.55 -13.75 19.78
N SER A 743 12.87 -13.93 19.82
CA SER A 743 13.82 -13.08 19.09
C SER A 743 13.66 -13.18 17.57
N ALA A 744 13.31 -14.37 17.06
CA ALA A 744 13.08 -14.57 15.63
C ALA A 744 11.85 -13.79 15.15
N ILE A 745 10.75 -13.84 15.90
CA ILE A 745 9.53 -13.08 15.58
C ILE A 745 9.76 -11.57 15.77
N GLU A 746 10.41 -11.16 16.85
CA GLU A 746 10.72 -9.74 17.10
C GLU A 746 11.55 -9.15 15.97
N THR A 747 12.59 -9.86 15.53
CA THR A 747 13.41 -9.46 14.39
C THR A 747 12.59 -9.40 13.11
N ALA A 748 11.74 -10.39 12.84
CA ALA A 748 10.90 -10.41 11.65
C ALA A 748 9.95 -9.21 11.59
N LEU A 749 9.18 -8.99 12.66
CA LEU A 749 8.19 -7.92 12.74
C LEU A 749 8.85 -6.53 12.75
N ALA A 750 10.03 -6.38 13.37
CA ALA A 750 10.79 -5.12 13.32
C ALA A 750 11.26 -4.76 11.91
N ASN A 751 11.49 -5.76 11.06
CA ASN A 751 11.85 -5.59 9.64
C ASN A 751 10.62 -5.63 8.71
N GLY A 752 9.39 -5.54 9.24
CA GLY A 752 8.16 -5.55 8.44
C GLY A 752 7.86 -6.88 7.74
N ARG A 753 8.45 -7.98 8.20
CA ARG A 753 8.26 -9.32 7.61
C ARG A 753 7.02 -9.99 8.19
N ALA A 754 6.21 -10.58 7.33
CA ALA A 754 4.96 -11.24 7.73
C ALA A 754 5.22 -12.53 8.52
N VAL A 755 4.46 -12.72 9.60
CA VAL A 755 4.54 -13.88 10.49
C VAL A 755 3.15 -14.47 10.73
N ALA A 756 3.02 -15.79 10.53
CA ALA A 756 1.80 -16.52 10.81
C ALA A 756 2.06 -17.71 11.73
N THR A 757 1.05 -18.08 12.52
CA THR A 757 1.06 -19.25 13.41
C THR A 757 -0.24 -20.04 13.27
N ALA A 758 -0.31 -21.19 13.92
CA ALA A 758 -1.50 -22.03 13.92
C ALA A 758 -1.56 -22.91 15.17
N ARG A 759 -2.75 -23.43 15.42
CA ARG A 759 -2.94 -24.60 16.28
C ARG A 759 -3.30 -25.80 15.41
N ILE A 760 -2.51 -26.88 15.47
CA ILE A 760 -2.63 -28.01 14.53
C ILE A 760 -3.87 -28.86 14.80
N SER A 761 -4.17 -29.13 16.07
CA SER A 761 -5.15 -30.14 16.52
C SER A 761 -6.19 -29.55 17.45
N SER A 762 -6.91 -30.38 18.22
CA SER A 762 -8.02 -29.99 19.11
C SER A 762 -7.90 -28.61 19.78
N THR A 763 -8.98 -27.83 19.67
CA THR A 763 -9.19 -26.55 20.36
C THR A 763 -8.85 -26.64 21.85
N ASP A 764 -8.19 -25.61 22.40
CA ASP A 764 -8.01 -25.45 23.84
C ASP A 764 -8.80 -24.25 24.38
N SER A 765 -8.46 -23.78 25.57
CA SER A 765 -9.12 -22.64 26.22
C SER A 765 -8.91 -21.32 25.48
N LEU A 766 -7.84 -21.16 24.70
CA LEU A 766 -7.46 -19.91 24.04
C LEU A 766 -7.64 -19.98 22.52
N ALA A 767 -7.14 -21.04 21.87
CA ALA A 767 -7.00 -21.12 20.42
C ALA A 767 -7.84 -22.24 19.79
N ILE A 768 -8.38 -21.96 18.61
CA ILE A 768 -9.18 -22.88 17.79
C ILE A 768 -8.27 -23.90 17.12
N GLY A 769 -8.67 -25.16 17.14
CA GLY A 769 -7.92 -26.24 16.52
C GLY A 769 -8.03 -26.30 14.99
N GLY A 770 -6.93 -26.69 14.33
CA GLY A 770 -6.85 -26.73 12.86
C GLY A 770 -6.97 -25.34 12.22
N HIS A 771 -6.57 -24.29 12.93
CA HIS A 771 -6.85 -22.90 12.56
C HIS A 771 -5.60 -22.02 12.55
N ALA A 772 -5.54 -21.11 11.59
CA ALA A 772 -4.41 -20.20 11.36
C ALA A 772 -4.65 -18.82 11.97
N TYR A 773 -3.57 -18.19 12.41
CA TYR A 773 -3.57 -16.88 13.05
C TYR A 773 -2.44 -16.01 12.48
N SER A 774 -2.68 -14.71 12.40
CA SER A 774 -1.61 -13.73 12.13
C SER A 774 -0.85 -13.47 13.43
N VAL A 775 0.48 -13.38 13.41
CA VAL A 775 1.24 -12.86 14.57
C VAL A 775 1.48 -11.38 14.29
N THR A 776 0.77 -10.51 14.99
CA THR A 776 0.73 -9.07 14.68
C THR A 776 1.66 -8.25 15.55
N ASN A 777 2.09 -8.76 16.71
CA ASN A 777 3.10 -8.08 17.53
C ASN A 777 3.80 -9.03 18.49
N VAL A 778 4.98 -8.62 18.97
CA VAL A 778 5.60 -9.16 20.18
C VAL A 778 6.23 -8.00 20.96
N TYR A 779 6.22 -8.08 22.29
CA TYR A 779 6.78 -7.03 23.14
C TYR A 779 7.16 -7.61 24.50
N THR A 780 7.97 -6.87 25.25
CA THR A 780 8.30 -7.22 26.63
C THR A 780 7.59 -6.20 27.51
N ASN A 781 6.74 -6.66 28.42
CA ASN A 781 5.98 -5.76 29.29
C ASN A 781 6.89 -5.18 30.40
N SER A 782 6.32 -4.31 31.25
CA SER A 782 7.05 -3.64 32.32
C SER A 782 7.63 -4.58 33.39
N SER A 783 7.10 -5.80 33.53
CA SER A 783 7.64 -6.82 34.45
C SER A 783 8.72 -7.70 33.82
N GLY A 784 9.10 -7.44 32.57
CA GLY A 784 10.08 -8.25 31.84
C GLY A 784 9.52 -9.52 31.21
N GLU A 785 8.20 -9.73 31.26
CA GLU A 785 7.54 -10.87 30.62
C GLU A 785 7.45 -10.65 29.10
N LYS A 786 7.85 -11.67 28.35
CA LYS A 786 7.75 -11.71 26.88
C LYS A 786 6.33 -12.08 26.46
N ARG A 787 5.72 -11.22 25.65
CA ARG A 787 4.32 -11.34 25.21
C ARG A 787 4.18 -11.31 23.70
N PHE A 788 3.13 -11.95 23.21
CA PHE A 788 2.79 -12.10 21.80
C PHE A 788 1.35 -11.64 21.59
N VAL A 789 1.12 -10.95 20.48
CA VAL A 789 -0.21 -10.58 20.03
C VAL A 789 -0.48 -11.34 18.73
N VAL A 790 -1.56 -12.11 18.72
CA VAL A 790 -2.04 -12.83 17.53
C VAL A 790 -3.42 -12.36 17.15
N ARG A 791 -3.76 -12.42 15.86
CA ARG A 791 -5.09 -12.11 15.34
C ARG A 791 -5.76 -13.34 14.72
N ASN A 792 -6.95 -13.65 15.20
CA ASN A 792 -7.86 -14.63 14.61
C ASN A 792 -8.54 -14.03 13.38
N PRO A 793 -8.40 -14.61 12.17
CA PRO A 793 -9.04 -14.10 10.96
C PRO A 793 -10.57 -14.19 10.98
N TRP A 794 -11.21 -14.75 12.00
CA TRP A 794 -12.67 -14.73 12.17
C TRP A 794 -13.24 -13.36 12.59
N GLY A 795 -12.37 -12.42 12.99
CA GLY A 795 -12.77 -11.12 13.53
C GLY A 795 -13.20 -11.16 15.00
N VAL A 796 -12.99 -12.29 15.68
CA VAL A 796 -13.35 -12.52 17.08
C VAL A 796 -12.27 -13.37 17.75
N ASP A 797 -12.04 -13.19 19.05
CA ASP A 797 -10.93 -13.84 19.77
C ASP A 797 -11.09 -15.37 19.73
N GLY A 798 -12.33 -15.86 19.60
CA GLY A 798 -12.66 -17.26 19.44
C GLY A 798 -13.20 -17.85 20.73
N ARG A 799 -12.43 -18.75 21.37
CA ARG A 799 -12.97 -19.58 22.46
C ARG A 799 -13.08 -18.84 23.80
N SER A 800 -12.11 -17.98 24.09
CA SER A 800 -12.12 -17.09 25.25
C SER A 800 -11.99 -15.66 24.76
N VAL A 801 -12.80 -14.76 25.30
CA VAL A 801 -12.68 -13.32 25.03
C VAL A 801 -11.60 -12.73 25.93
N ARG A 802 -10.66 -12.00 25.34
CA ARG A 802 -9.64 -11.21 26.05
C ARG A 802 -9.67 -9.78 25.52
N GLY A 803 -10.26 -8.88 26.31
CA GLY A 803 -10.41 -7.49 25.89
C GLY A 803 -11.67 -7.30 25.04
N ALA A 804 -11.51 -6.70 23.85
CA ALA A 804 -12.62 -6.17 23.04
C ALA A 804 -13.34 -7.19 22.13
N ASN A 805 -12.92 -8.46 22.12
CA ASN A 805 -13.40 -9.50 21.19
C ASN A 805 -13.27 -9.11 19.72
N ASP A 806 -12.13 -8.52 19.36
CA ASP A 806 -11.81 -8.00 18.03
C ASP A 806 -10.89 -8.96 17.24
N GLY A 807 -10.70 -10.17 17.73
CA GLY A 807 -9.82 -11.15 17.11
C GLY A 807 -8.41 -11.11 17.65
N PHE A 808 -8.01 -10.09 18.42
CA PHE A 808 -6.67 -9.98 18.97
C PHE A 808 -6.56 -10.66 20.33
N ILE A 809 -5.52 -11.48 20.46
CA ILE A 809 -5.26 -12.24 21.69
C ILE A 809 -3.84 -11.95 22.14
N ASP A 810 -3.73 -11.32 23.31
CA ASP A 810 -2.46 -11.07 23.98
C ASP A 810 -2.14 -12.20 24.97
N VAL A 811 -1.01 -12.87 24.74
CA VAL A 811 -0.59 -14.08 25.47
C VAL A 811 0.87 -14.00 25.91
N SER A 812 1.18 -14.64 27.04
CA SER A 812 2.57 -14.84 27.48
C SER A 812 3.32 -15.82 26.56
N LEU A 813 4.64 -15.90 26.68
CA LEU A 813 5.45 -16.89 25.95
C LEU A 813 4.98 -18.33 26.21
N ASP A 814 4.64 -18.67 27.44
CA ASP A 814 4.23 -20.03 27.80
C ASP A 814 2.84 -20.35 27.25
N GLU A 815 1.90 -19.40 27.36
CA GLU A 815 0.59 -19.50 26.71
C GLU A 815 0.73 -19.65 25.19
N PHE A 816 1.63 -18.87 24.56
CA PHE A 816 1.86 -18.94 23.12
C PHE A 816 2.36 -20.34 22.71
N LYS A 817 3.37 -20.88 23.40
CA LYS A 817 3.94 -22.20 23.12
C LYS A 817 2.92 -23.33 23.29
N GLN A 818 2.04 -23.20 24.27
CA GLN A 818 1.02 -24.21 24.57
C GLN A 818 -0.15 -24.14 23.57
N SER A 819 -0.64 -22.93 23.28
CA SER A 819 -1.86 -22.74 22.48
C SER A 819 -1.60 -22.68 20.97
N PHE A 820 -0.45 -22.18 20.53
CA PHE A 820 -0.07 -22.09 19.11
C PHE A 820 1.05 -23.07 18.77
N ASN A 821 0.73 -24.35 18.95
CA ASN A 821 1.70 -25.45 18.96
C ASN A 821 2.33 -25.79 17.59
N TYR A 822 1.87 -25.19 16.49
CA TYR A 822 2.53 -25.32 15.19
C TYR A 822 3.96 -24.77 15.21
N GLY A 823 4.21 -23.72 15.99
CA GLY A 823 5.36 -22.83 15.79
C GLY A 823 4.98 -21.66 14.88
N VAL A 824 5.93 -21.08 14.16
CA VAL A 824 5.66 -19.94 13.27
C VAL A 824 6.27 -20.12 11.89
N SER A 825 5.57 -19.57 10.90
CA SER A 825 6.09 -19.34 9.56
C SER A 825 6.44 -17.86 9.43
N ILE A 826 7.68 -17.58 9.06
CA ILE A 826 8.23 -16.23 8.91
C ILE A 826 8.67 -16.05 7.46
N VAL A 827 8.09 -15.08 6.77
CA VAL A 827 8.51 -14.69 5.41
C VAL A 827 9.98 -14.26 5.44
N SER A 828 10.78 -14.68 4.47
CA SER A 828 12.22 -14.37 4.37
C SER A 828 12.47 -12.88 4.21
N ALA A 829 13.71 -12.46 4.50
CA ALA A 829 14.13 -11.07 4.32
C ALA A 829 14.31 -10.73 2.84
#